data_AF-A0A7V7D017-F1
#
_entry.id   AF-A0A7V7D017-F1
#
_cell.length_a   1.000
_cell.length_b   1.000
_cell.length_c   1.000
_cell.angle_alpha   90.00
_cell.angle_beta   90.00
_cell.angle_gamma   90.00
#
_symmetry.space_group_name_H-M   'P 1'
#
loop_
_entity.id
_entity.type
_entity.pdbx_description
1 polymer ?
#
loop_
_entity_poly.entity_id
_entity_poly.type
_entity_poly.pdbx_seq_one_letter_code
_entity_poly.pdbx_strand_id
1 'polypeptide(L)'
;MAANNHKKFILWFNEIGIGDVPLVGGKNASLGEMYQKLHGKGIRVPNGFAITAYAYRYFLKYAGIEDEIKKVLKDLDTSKLDNLMRKGRQARDIILHAEIPPDLMQAVFGAYDKLAEEFDQAGFDNLDVAIRSSATAEDLPDASFAGQQDTYLNIRGRRSVLDSCRKCFASLFTNRAISYRHDKGFSQFEVSLSIAVQKMVRSDSAYSGVMFSIDTETGYKDVVFISGAYGLGENVVQGAVNPDEFYVFKPTLKMGKRAIISRKVGDRDIKMVYSMEDDATVRNVSTTLAERHRYVLEEDEILKLAEWACIIEDHYSQEAGHFKPMDIEWAKDGDGVNAGTGKLFIVQARPETIHGQKSATTYENYHLLGKGNVLVSGTAVGTKVGQGVANIIQSTTEMEKFKKGDVLVTSMTDPDWEPVMKIASAIVTNKGGRTCHAAIISRELGIPCVIGTGNGDELIKTGQNITISCCQGETGYVYDGLVKYSVETVNLEDIPQTRTKIMMNVGMPEKAFAEGRIPNDGVGLARQEFIINAHIGIHPLALLNYEELKKKALNDQRIAGVVYKIDQITSVYEDKRKFFIDKLSEGVSRIAAGFYPNDVIVRLSDFKTNEYENLLGGYLYEPVESNPMIGWRGASRYYDEKFMPAFELECLALRKARSEVGLTNIKVMVPFCRTPAEGKRVIELMKKLGLVQGEDGLEVYVMCEIPSNVICADQFADIFDGFSIGSNDLTQLTLGLDRDSSLVAHLYDERNDAVKRLIKQVIDVAKAKGKKIGICGQAPSDFPDFAEFLVECGIDSMSLIPDTVIKTRLAVAKKEKELGIKVEKT
;
A
#
# COMPACT_ATOMS: atom_id res chain seq x y z
N MET A 1 -41.27 -6.54 10.01
CA MET A 1 -41.77 -5.23 9.51
C MET A 1 -41.69 -5.08 7.98
N ALA A 2 -41.44 -6.15 7.20
CA ALA A 2 -41.09 -6.04 5.76
C ALA A 2 -42.26 -5.80 4.78
N ALA A 3 -43.53 -5.96 5.18
CA ALA A 3 -44.64 -6.11 4.22
C ALA A 3 -45.09 -4.82 3.49
N ASN A 4 -44.59 -3.61 3.83
CA ASN A 4 -45.09 -2.36 3.24
C ASN A 4 -44.00 -1.41 2.69
N ASN A 5 -42.73 -1.83 2.64
CA ASN A 5 -41.63 -0.95 2.19
C ASN A 5 -41.48 -0.89 0.66
N HIS A 6 -42.02 -1.86 -0.10
CA HIS A 6 -41.84 -1.96 -1.56
C HIS A 6 -42.46 -0.81 -2.39
N LYS A 7 -43.34 0.01 -1.81
CA LYS A 7 -44.00 1.15 -2.48
C LYS A 7 -43.71 2.50 -1.84
N LYS A 8 -42.79 2.57 -0.86
CA LYS A 8 -42.39 3.85 -0.27
C LYS A 8 -41.43 4.59 -1.20
N PHE A 9 -41.57 5.90 -1.29
CA PHE A 9 -40.61 6.74 -2.03
C PHE A 9 -39.32 6.97 -1.25
N ILE A 10 -39.43 7.08 0.07
CA ILE A 10 -38.32 7.37 0.98
C ILE A 10 -38.20 6.25 2.01
N LEU A 11 -36.97 5.82 2.28
CA LEU A 11 -36.59 4.94 3.39
C LEU A 11 -35.38 5.52 4.10
N TRP A 12 -35.41 5.58 5.43
CA TRP A 12 -34.30 6.11 6.24
C TRP A 12 -33.19 5.07 6.41
N PHE A 13 -31.97 5.49 6.70
CA PHE A 13 -30.85 4.55 6.93
C PHE A 13 -31.11 3.59 8.10
N ASN A 14 -31.88 4.00 9.10
CA ASN A 14 -32.31 3.12 10.18
C ASN A 14 -33.45 2.14 9.81
N GLU A 15 -34.00 2.22 8.59
CA GLU A 15 -35.06 1.34 8.08
C GLU A 15 -34.56 0.32 7.03
N ILE A 16 -33.30 0.43 6.57
CA ILE A 16 -32.74 -0.38 5.46
C ILE A 16 -31.45 -1.09 5.86
N GLY A 17 -31.23 -2.31 5.36
CA GLY A 17 -29.99 -3.07 5.56
C GLY A 17 -29.52 -3.77 4.29
N ILE A 18 -28.54 -4.66 4.40
CA ILE A 18 -27.92 -5.31 3.22
C ILE A 18 -28.91 -6.16 2.40
N GLY A 19 -30.00 -6.64 3.02
CA GLY A 19 -31.07 -7.36 2.33
C GLY A 19 -31.93 -6.49 1.41
N ASP A 20 -31.86 -5.16 1.54
CA ASP A 20 -32.69 -4.21 0.79
C ASP A 20 -32.04 -3.70 -0.51
N VAL A 21 -30.92 -4.28 -0.94
CA VAL A 21 -30.21 -3.91 -2.19
C VAL A 21 -31.16 -3.77 -3.41
N PRO A 22 -32.16 -4.66 -3.64
CA PRO A 22 -33.10 -4.48 -4.76
C PRO A 22 -34.00 -3.24 -4.66
N LEU A 23 -34.15 -2.65 -3.47
CA LEU A 23 -35.00 -1.49 -3.21
C LEU A 23 -34.23 -0.18 -3.21
N VAL A 24 -33.01 -0.18 -2.68
CA VAL A 24 -32.24 1.05 -2.43
C VAL A 24 -30.84 1.04 -3.05
N GLY A 25 -30.45 -0.04 -3.74
CA GLY A 25 -29.11 -0.17 -4.27
C GLY A 25 -28.07 -0.54 -3.22
N GLY A 26 -26.88 -0.89 -3.71
CA GLY A 26 -25.76 -1.39 -2.92
C GLY A 26 -25.28 -0.44 -1.81
N LYS A 27 -24.89 0.78 -2.20
CA LYS A 27 -24.42 1.83 -1.28
C LYS A 27 -25.41 2.17 -0.17
N ASN A 28 -26.69 2.41 -0.48
CA ASN A 28 -27.67 2.74 0.56
C ASN A 28 -27.93 1.57 1.51
N ALA A 29 -28.02 0.34 0.96
CA ALA A 29 -28.17 -0.86 1.77
C ALA A 29 -26.99 -1.02 2.74
N SER A 30 -25.77 -0.80 2.26
CA SER A 30 -24.55 -0.81 3.07
C SER A 30 -24.51 0.31 4.13
N LEU A 31 -24.91 1.54 3.76
CA LEU A 31 -25.03 2.66 4.71
C LEU A 31 -26.01 2.36 5.83
N GLY A 32 -27.18 1.83 5.49
CA GLY A 32 -28.19 1.44 6.49
C GLY A 32 -27.74 0.25 7.35
N GLU A 33 -27.08 -0.74 6.76
CA GLU A 33 -26.48 -1.87 7.48
C GLU A 33 -25.49 -1.38 8.56
N MET A 34 -24.55 -0.52 8.18
CA MET A 34 -23.59 0.07 9.12
C MET A 34 -24.29 0.93 10.18
N TYR A 35 -25.25 1.77 9.77
CA TYR A 35 -25.99 2.66 10.68
C TYR A 35 -26.76 1.86 11.75
N GLN A 36 -27.41 0.76 11.37
CA GLN A 36 -28.18 -0.07 12.29
C GLN A 36 -27.32 -0.99 13.15
N LYS A 37 -26.32 -1.65 12.56
CA LYS A 37 -25.58 -2.74 13.21
C LYS A 37 -24.27 -2.32 13.86
N LEU A 38 -23.62 -1.28 13.34
CA LEU A 38 -22.26 -0.92 13.73
C LEU A 38 -22.18 0.36 14.58
N HIS A 39 -23.26 1.14 14.67
CA HIS A 39 -23.30 2.30 15.58
C HIS A 39 -23.05 1.90 17.05
N GLY A 40 -23.61 0.77 17.49
CA GLY A 40 -23.36 0.22 18.82
C GLY A 40 -21.92 -0.25 19.06
N LYS A 41 -21.15 -0.50 17.99
CA LYS A 41 -19.71 -0.82 18.03
C LYS A 41 -18.82 0.43 17.91
N GLY A 42 -19.42 1.62 17.96
CA GLY A 42 -18.73 2.91 17.93
C GLY A 42 -18.42 3.45 16.53
N ILE A 43 -18.93 2.83 15.46
CA ILE A 43 -18.78 3.34 14.09
C ILE A 43 -19.80 4.46 13.86
N ARG A 44 -19.34 5.61 13.36
CA ARG A 44 -20.21 6.76 13.09
C ARG A 44 -20.49 6.85 11.59
N VAL A 45 -21.76 6.83 11.22
CA VAL A 45 -22.22 7.04 9.85
C VAL A 45 -23.12 8.29 9.85
N PRO A 46 -22.88 9.29 8.97
CA PRO A 46 -23.77 10.45 8.88
C PRO A 46 -25.17 10.01 8.48
N ASN A 47 -26.19 10.55 9.16
CA ASN A 47 -27.57 10.15 8.90
C ASN A 47 -28.07 10.69 7.55
N GLY A 48 -29.14 10.08 7.06
CA GLY A 48 -29.74 10.38 5.78
C GLY A 48 -30.88 9.44 5.42
N PHE A 49 -31.32 9.55 4.18
CA PHE A 49 -32.39 8.73 3.62
C PHE A 49 -32.12 8.36 2.17
N ALA A 50 -32.72 7.25 1.75
CA ALA A 50 -32.69 6.76 0.39
C ALA A 50 -34.00 7.10 -0.34
N ILE A 51 -33.89 7.67 -1.54
CA ILE A 51 -34.97 7.71 -2.53
C ILE A 51 -34.96 6.37 -3.26
N THR A 52 -36.04 5.61 -3.16
CA THR A 52 -36.04 4.19 -3.56
C THR A 52 -36.05 3.98 -5.07
N ALA A 53 -35.64 2.78 -5.51
CA ALA A 53 -35.80 2.33 -6.89
C ALA A 53 -37.27 2.35 -7.37
N TYR A 54 -38.24 2.24 -6.44
CA TYR A 54 -39.66 2.43 -6.74
C TYR A 54 -39.97 3.87 -7.13
N ALA A 55 -39.43 4.87 -6.41
CA ALA A 55 -39.59 6.28 -6.74
C ALA A 55 -39.06 6.60 -8.15
N TYR A 56 -37.91 6.03 -8.52
CA TYR A 56 -37.36 6.17 -9.87
C TYR A 56 -38.31 5.63 -10.94
N ARG A 57 -38.80 4.39 -10.79
CA ARG A 57 -39.76 3.78 -11.73
C ARG A 57 -41.07 4.56 -11.80
N TYR A 58 -41.54 5.07 -10.67
CA TYR A 58 -42.74 5.89 -10.61
C TYR A 58 -42.57 7.22 -11.36
N PHE A 59 -41.43 7.89 -11.20
CA PHE A 59 -41.07 9.11 -11.94
C PHE A 59 -41.07 8.87 -13.45
N LEU A 60 -40.38 7.82 -13.95
CA LEU A 60 -40.35 7.51 -15.39
C LEU A 60 -41.74 7.28 -15.97
N LYS A 61 -42.59 6.56 -15.22
CA LYS A 61 -43.95 6.21 -15.64
C LYS A 61 -44.89 7.42 -15.63
N TYR A 62 -44.84 8.24 -14.57
CA TYR A 62 -45.69 9.42 -14.44
C TYR A 62 -45.36 10.45 -15.53
N ALA A 63 -44.07 10.69 -15.79
CA ALA A 63 -43.63 11.63 -16.82
C ALA A 63 -43.82 11.10 -18.26
N GLY A 64 -44.14 9.81 -18.44
CA GLY A 64 -44.33 9.21 -19.77
C GLY A 64 -43.05 9.08 -20.60
N ILE A 65 -41.88 9.25 -19.99
CA ILE A 65 -40.59 9.32 -20.69
C ILE A 65 -39.95 7.95 -20.96
N GLU A 66 -40.43 6.89 -20.34
CA GLU A 66 -39.85 5.54 -20.48
C GLU A 66 -39.84 5.07 -21.95
N ASP A 67 -40.94 5.26 -22.67
CA ASP A 67 -41.06 4.87 -24.06
C ASP A 67 -40.26 5.77 -25.01
N GLU A 68 -40.05 7.03 -24.65
CA GLU A 68 -39.18 7.95 -25.39
C GLU A 68 -37.71 7.51 -25.30
N ILE A 69 -37.24 7.18 -24.10
CA ILE A 69 -35.89 6.67 -23.88
C ILE A 69 -35.69 5.35 -24.62
N LYS A 70 -36.67 4.43 -24.61
CA LYS A 70 -36.61 3.18 -25.40
C LYS A 70 -36.46 3.44 -26.90
N LYS A 71 -37.19 4.42 -27.45
CA LYS A 71 -37.06 4.81 -28.87
C LYS A 71 -35.69 5.38 -29.18
N VAL A 72 -35.14 6.20 -28.30
CA VAL A 72 -33.77 6.71 -28.43
C VAL A 72 -32.78 5.54 -28.49
N LEU A 73 -32.88 4.56 -27.58
CA LEU A 73 -31.90 3.48 -27.44
C LEU A 73 -32.06 2.29 -28.40
N LYS A 74 -33.10 2.24 -29.25
CA LYS A 74 -33.44 1.07 -30.09
C LYS A 74 -32.31 0.58 -31.04
N ASP A 75 -31.49 1.50 -31.54
CA ASP A 75 -30.36 1.21 -32.45
C ASP A 75 -29.01 1.66 -31.81
N LEU A 76 -28.89 1.44 -30.51
CA LEU A 76 -27.66 1.72 -29.77
C LEU A 76 -26.56 0.76 -30.22
N ASP A 77 -25.43 1.32 -30.67
CA ASP A 77 -24.22 0.58 -31.02
C ASP A 77 -23.08 1.06 -30.12
N THR A 78 -22.73 0.28 -29.09
CA THR A 78 -21.70 0.66 -28.11
C THR A 78 -20.28 0.55 -28.67
N SER A 79 -20.10 -0.10 -29.82
CA SER A 79 -18.81 -0.16 -30.51
C SER A 79 -18.49 1.14 -31.28
N LYS A 80 -19.50 1.99 -31.53
CA LYS A 80 -19.35 3.29 -32.18
C LYS A 80 -19.53 4.42 -31.17
N LEU A 81 -18.42 5.05 -30.78
CA LEU A 81 -18.39 6.08 -29.75
C LEU A 81 -19.40 7.22 -30.02
N ASP A 82 -19.46 7.73 -31.24
CA ASP A 82 -20.40 8.79 -31.64
C ASP A 82 -21.87 8.41 -31.46
N ASN A 83 -22.22 7.15 -31.75
CA ASN A 83 -23.58 6.65 -31.54
C ASN A 83 -23.90 6.66 -30.05
N LEU A 84 -23.03 6.06 -29.24
CA LEU A 84 -23.16 5.99 -27.79
C LEU A 84 -23.30 7.37 -27.15
N MET A 85 -22.41 8.31 -27.48
CA MET A 85 -22.41 9.66 -26.91
C MET A 85 -23.69 10.43 -27.24
N ARG A 86 -24.13 10.38 -28.51
CA ARG A 86 -25.34 11.08 -28.95
C ARG A 86 -26.60 10.50 -28.30
N LYS A 87 -26.74 9.17 -28.30
CA LYS A 87 -27.90 8.47 -27.73
C LYS A 87 -27.95 8.64 -26.21
N GLY A 88 -26.80 8.53 -25.53
CA GLY A 88 -26.67 8.79 -24.10
C GLY A 88 -27.07 10.21 -23.73
N ARG A 89 -26.59 11.22 -24.47
CA ARG A 89 -27.00 12.63 -24.23
C ARG A 89 -28.50 12.82 -24.39
N GLN A 90 -29.10 12.31 -25.48
CA GLN A 90 -30.54 12.40 -25.71
C GLN A 90 -31.35 11.77 -24.58
N ALA A 91 -30.96 10.59 -24.09
CA ALA A 91 -31.62 9.94 -22.96
C ALA A 91 -31.54 10.78 -21.67
N ARG A 92 -30.38 11.39 -21.38
CA ARG A 92 -30.20 12.28 -20.22
C ARG A 92 -31.03 13.55 -20.33
N ASP A 93 -31.07 14.18 -21.50
CA ASP A 93 -31.84 15.41 -21.74
C ASP A 93 -33.34 15.18 -21.51
N ILE A 94 -33.88 14.03 -21.93
CA ILE A 94 -35.28 13.64 -21.66
C ILE A 94 -35.56 13.63 -20.15
N ILE A 95 -34.68 13.00 -19.36
CA ILE A 95 -34.85 12.92 -17.90
C ILE A 95 -34.70 14.29 -17.22
N LEU A 96 -33.76 15.11 -17.68
CA LEU A 96 -33.52 16.44 -17.13
C LEU A 96 -34.70 17.40 -17.35
N HIS A 97 -35.47 17.24 -18.43
CA HIS A 97 -36.62 18.10 -18.73
C HIS A 97 -37.97 17.53 -18.28
N ALA A 98 -37.98 16.29 -17.76
CA ALA A 98 -39.19 15.65 -17.28
C ALA A 98 -39.74 16.26 -15.98
N GLU A 99 -41.05 16.28 -15.85
CA GLU A 99 -41.74 16.77 -14.65
C GLU A 99 -41.66 15.74 -13.52
N ILE A 100 -41.23 16.18 -12.34
CA ILE A 100 -41.19 15.32 -11.15
C ILE A 100 -42.59 15.27 -10.52
N PRO A 101 -43.13 14.07 -10.23
CA PRO A 101 -44.43 13.91 -9.57
C PRO A 101 -44.55 14.75 -8.30
N PRO A 102 -45.65 15.52 -8.10
CA PRO A 102 -45.82 16.39 -6.93
C PRO A 102 -45.75 15.67 -5.58
N ASP A 103 -46.23 14.44 -5.51
CA ASP A 103 -46.18 13.57 -4.34
C ASP A 103 -44.75 13.10 -4.02
N LEU A 104 -43.95 12.75 -5.04
CA LEU A 104 -42.52 12.46 -4.86
C LEU A 104 -41.76 13.70 -4.39
N MET A 105 -42.04 14.87 -4.98
CA MET A 105 -41.46 16.15 -4.57
C MET A 105 -41.74 16.46 -3.10
N GLN A 106 -43.00 16.34 -2.67
CA GLN A 106 -43.39 16.55 -1.27
C GLN A 106 -42.72 15.54 -0.33
N ALA A 107 -42.59 14.27 -0.74
CA ALA A 107 -41.91 13.25 0.06
C ALA A 107 -40.42 13.58 0.27
N VAL A 108 -39.72 14.04 -0.78
CA VAL A 108 -38.32 14.46 -0.70
C VAL A 108 -38.16 15.70 0.20
N PHE A 109 -39.02 16.72 0.03
CA PHE A 109 -38.97 17.92 0.87
C PHE A 109 -39.24 17.61 2.34
N GLY A 110 -40.27 16.80 2.62
CA GLY A 110 -40.58 16.40 4.00
C GLY A 110 -39.45 15.59 4.66
N ALA A 111 -38.78 14.72 3.90
CA ALA A 111 -37.63 13.96 4.40
C ALA A 111 -36.40 14.85 4.66
N TYR A 112 -36.14 15.81 3.76
CA TYR A 112 -35.06 16.80 3.93
C TYR A 112 -35.30 17.72 5.13
N ASP A 113 -36.54 18.19 5.31
CA ASP A 113 -36.92 19.04 6.46
C ASP A 113 -36.78 18.28 7.78
N LYS A 114 -37.24 17.02 7.82
CA LYS A 114 -37.04 16.15 8.97
C LYS A 114 -35.56 15.89 9.26
N LEU A 115 -34.73 15.73 8.22
CA LEU A 115 -33.28 15.60 8.41
C LEU A 115 -32.70 16.90 8.97
N ALA A 116 -33.17 18.06 8.53
CA ALA A 116 -32.72 19.35 9.07
C ALA A 116 -33.10 19.54 10.55
N GLU A 117 -34.26 19.02 10.97
CA GLU A 117 -34.67 18.99 12.39
C GLU A 117 -33.69 18.20 13.26
N GLU A 118 -33.18 17.07 12.79
CA GLU A 118 -32.21 16.24 13.54
C GLU A 118 -30.86 16.93 13.79
N PHE A 119 -30.55 17.97 13.02
CA PHE A 119 -29.30 18.74 13.13
C PHE A 119 -29.54 20.18 13.64
N ASP A 120 -30.64 20.42 14.37
CA ASP A 120 -31.01 21.72 14.95
C ASP A 120 -31.15 22.86 13.91
N GLN A 121 -31.47 22.51 12.66
CA GLN A 121 -31.69 23.45 11.54
C GLN A 121 -33.15 23.51 11.11
N ALA A 122 -34.07 23.15 12.01
CA ALA A 122 -35.50 23.22 11.77
C ALA A 122 -35.93 24.63 11.28
N GLY A 123 -36.63 24.68 10.14
CA GLY A 123 -37.09 25.92 9.54
C GLY A 123 -36.06 26.68 8.69
N PHE A 124 -34.80 26.26 8.66
CA PHE A 124 -33.76 26.83 7.79
C PHE A 124 -33.56 25.98 6.54
N ASP A 125 -33.68 26.58 5.37
CA ASP A 125 -33.48 25.88 4.08
C ASP A 125 -31.99 25.84 3.67
N ASN A 126 -31.11 25.38 4.56
CA ASN A 126 -29.66 25.50 4.40
C ASN A 126 -28.86 24.25 4.84
N LEU A 127 -29.54 23.13 5.12
CA LEU A 127 -28.87 21.88 5.46
C LEU A 127 -28.00 21.40 4.30
N ASP A 128 -26.71 21.22 4.55
CA ASP A 128 -25.77 20.71 3.57
C ASP A 128 -25.77 19.18 3.51
N VAL A 129 -26.13 18.66 2.33
CA VAL A 129 -26.24 17.23 2.03
C VAL A 129 -25.40 16.81 0.82
N ALA A 130 -24.92 15.58 0.85
CA ALA A 130 -24.39 14.85 -0.29
C ALA A 130 -25.54 14.09 -0.96
N ILE A 131 -25.60 14.16 -2.28
CA ILE A 131 -26.56 13.43 -3.10
C ILE A 131 -25.76 12.45 -3.95
N ARG A 132 -25.89 11.16 -3.61
CA ARG A 132 -25.13 10.08 -4.23
C ARG A 132 -26.07 9.09 -4.89
N SER A 133 -25.65 8.63 -6.04
CA SER A 133 -26.29 7.57 -6.80
C SER A 133 -25.97 6.19 -6.18
N SER A 134 -26.98 5.32 -6.11
CA SER A 134 -26.87 3.95 -5.63
C SER A 134 -27.69 3.02 -6.52
N ALA A 135 -27.03 2.30 -7.42
CA ALA A 135 -27.74 1.41 -8.35
C ALA A 135 -28.00 0.03 -7.74
N THR A 136 -29.11 -0.58 -8.16
CA THR A 136 -29.54 -1.94 -7.75
C THR A 136 -28.62 -3.05 -8.23
N ALA A 137 -27.75 -2.77 -9.20
CA ALA A 137 -26.78 -3.71 -9.77
C ALA A 137 -25.32 -3.34 -9.47
N GLU A 138 -25.07 -2.31 -8.65
CA GLU A 138 -23.74 -1.70 -8.43
C GLU A 138 -22.73 -2.63 -7.74
N ASP A 139 -23.22 -3.56 -6.92
CA ASP A 139 -22.42 -4.46 -6.05
C ASP A 139 -22.55 -5.94 -6.44
N LEU A 140 -22.91 -6.25 -7.69
CA LEU A 140 -22.94 -7.64 -8.16
C LEU A 140 -21.50 -8.22 -8.21
N PRO A 141 -21.27 -9.48 -7.81
CA PRO A 141 -19.93 -10.06 -7.67
C PRO A 141 -19.02 -9.89 -8.89
N ASP A 142 -19.58 -9.96 -10.10
CA ASP A 142 -18.84 -9.85 -11.37
C ASP A 142 -18.93 -8.46 -12.00
N ALA A 143 -19.40 -7.46 -11.25
CA ALA A 143 -19.73 -6.15 -11.76
C ALA A 143 -19.42 -5.00 -10.77
N SER A 144 -18.21 -4.46 -10.85
CA SER A 144 -17.85 -3.23 -10.14
C SER A 144 -18.32 -2.01 -10.96
N PHE A 145 -19.33 -1.28 -10.47
CA PHE A 145 -19.79 0.00 -11.07
C PHE A 145 -19.01 1.20 -10.49
N ALA A 146 -17.74 0.99 -10.07
CA ALA A 146 -16.98 1.98 -9.33
C ALA A 146 -16.81 3.31 -10.10
N GLY A 147 -17.26 4.42 -9.49
CA GLY A 147 -17.13 5.77 -10.04
C GLY A 147 -17.97 6.05 -11.31
N GLN A 148 -18.99 5.24 -11.61
CA GLN A 148 -19.79 5.40 -12.85
C GLN A 148 -20.85 6.50 -12.82
N GLN A 149 -21.21 6.96 -11.62
CA GLN A 149 -22.42 7.75 -11.41
C GLN A 149 -22.11 9.00 -10.58
N ASP A 150 -22.87 10.06 -10.86
CA ASP A 150 -22.57 11.38 -10.32
C ASP A 150 -22.78 11.43 -8.80
N THR A 151 -21.88 12.16 -8.15
CA THR A 151 -22.00 12.58 -6.74
C THR A 151 -22.02 14.10 -6.69
N TYR A 152 -23.00 14.64 -5.98
CA TYR A 152 -23.15 16.08 -5.80
C TYR A 152 -22.95 16.42 -4.33
N LEU A 153 -22.00 17.31 -4.04
CA LEU A 153 -21.56 17.66 -2.69
C LEU A 153 -21.98 19.10 -2.32
N ASN A 154 -22.14 19.35 -1.01
CA ASN A 154 -22.55 20.65 -0.47
C ASN A 154 -23.84 21.19 -1.12
N ILE A 155 -24.83 20.30 -1.37
CA ILE A 155 -26.12 20.72 -1.89
C ILE A 155 -26.95 21.27 -0.73
N ARG A 156 -27.50 22.46 -0.92
CA ARG A 156 -28.31 23.17 0.08
C ARG A 156 -29.59 23.69 -0.53
N GLY A 157 -30.66 23.57 0.23
CA GLY A 157 -31.97 24.06 -0.17
C GLY A 157 -32.81 23.00 -0.86
N ARG A 158 -34.10 22.94 -0.53
CA ARG A 158 -35.08 21.96 -1.06
C ARG A 158 -35.02 21.83 -2.59
N ARG A 159 -35.02 22.96 -3.31
CA ARG A 159 -35.01 22.97 -4.78
C ARG A 159 -33.71 22.41 -5.36
N SER A 160 -32.57 22.78 -4.80
CA SER A 160 -31.25 22.29 -5.24
C SER A 160 -31.11 20.79 -4.98
N VAL A 161 -31.66 20.29 -3.86
CA VAL A 161 -31.72 18.86 -3.55
C VAL A 161 -32.51 18.11 -4.62
N LEU A 162 -33.71 18.60 -4.96
CA LEU A 162 -34.54 17.98 -5.98
C LEU A 162 -33.90 18.01 -7.37
N ASP A 163 -33.31 19.13 -7.76
CA ASP A 163 -32.59 19.27 -9.04
C ASP A 163 -31.40 18.30 -9.13
N SER A 164 -30.63 18.21 -8.06
CA SER A 164 -29.51 17.27 -7.97
C SER A 164 -29.99 15.82 -8.01
N CYS A 165 -31.13 15.49 -7.40
CA CYS A 165 -31.74 14.16 -7.52
C CYS A 165 -32.13 13.84 -8.97
N ARG A 166 -32.68 14.82 -9.70
CA ARG A 166 -33.00 14.68 -11.14
C ARG A 166 -31.76 14.42 -11.97
N LYS A 167 -30.67 15.16 -11.73
CA LYS A 167 -29.37 14.93 -12.40
C LYS A 167 -28.83 13.53 -12.07
N CYS A 168 -28.95 13.09 -10.81
CA CYS A 168 -28.61 11.74 -10.39
C CYS A 168 -29.40 10.67 -11.15
N PHE A 169 -30.73 10.82 -11.32
CA PHE A 169 -31.54 9.92 -12.16
C PHE A 169 -31.10 9.90 -13.62
N ALA A 170 -30.68 11.04 -14.18
CA ALA A 170 -30.13 11.10 -15.52
C ALA A 170 -28.78 10.37 -15.63
N SER A 171 -27.98 10.33 -14.56
CA SER A 171 -26.67 9.67 -14.55
C SER A 171 -26.72 8.15 -14.83
N LEU A 172 -27.89 7.51 -14.67
CA LEU A 172 -28.08 6.11 -15.09
C LEU A 172 -27.88 5.93 -16.61
N PHE A 173 -27.96 7.00 -17.40
CA PHE A 173 -27.76 7.00 -18.85
C PHE A 173 -26.48 7.75 -19.24
N THR A 174 -25.44 7.76 -18.40
CA THR A 174 -24.08 8.10 -18.84
C THR A 174 -23.60 7.13 -19.91
N ASN A 175 -22.65 7.57 -20.73
CA ASN A 175 -22.14 6.74 -21.83
C ASN A 175 -21.56 5.42 -21.28
N ARG A 176 -20.83 5.50 -20.16
CA ARG A 176 -20.30 4.33 -19.43
C ARG A 176 -21.40 3.40 -18.94
N ALA A 177 -22.40 3.90 -18.20
CA ALA A 177 -23.47 3.06 -17.66
C ALA A 177 -24.28 2.35 -18.76
N ILE A 178 -24.44 2.99 -19.92
CA ILE A 178 -25.07 2.39 -21.10
C ILE A 178 -24.19 1.30 -21.70
N SER A 179 -22.92 1.62 -21.97
CA SER A 179 -21.94 0.68 -22.57
C SER A 179 -21.75 -0.56 -21.71
N TYR A 180 -21.58 -0.36 -20.41
CA TYR A 180 -21.39 -1.42 -19.43
C TYR A 180 -22.56 -2.41 -19.39
N ARG A 181 -23.80 -1.90 -19.30
CA ARG A 181 -25.01 -2.74 -19.29
C ARG A 181 -25.14 -3.54 -20.58
N HIS A 182 -24.81 -2.92 -21.72
CA HIS A 182 -24.80 -3.60 -23.00
C HIS A 182 -23.75 -4.72 -23.06
N ASP A 183 -22.50 -4.45 -22.64
CA ASP A 183 -21.40 -5.42 -22.61
C ASP A 183 -21.69 -6.63 -21.71
N LYS A 184 -22.39 -6.42 -20.59
CA LYS A 184 -22.82 -7.49 -19.66
C LYS A 184 -24.14 -8.17 -20.08
N GLY A 185 -24.78 -7.71 -21.16
CA GLY A 185 -26.06 -8.24 -21.64
C GLY A 185 -27.27 -7.89 -20.77
N PHE A 186 -27.17 -6.88 -19.90
CA PHE A 186 -28.30 -6.39 -19.10
C PHE A 186 -29.20 -5.47 -19.91
N SER A 187 -30.51 -5.56 -19.67
CA SER A 187 -31.44 -4.57 -20.22
C SER A 187 -31.18 -3.20 -19.61
N GLN A 188 -31.24 -2.15 -20.43
CA GLN A 188 -31.08 -0.75 -20.00
C GLN A 188 -32.18 -0.30 -19.00
N PHE A 189 -33.26 -1.07 -18.85
CA PHE A 189 -34.38 -0.79 -17.94
C PHE A 189 -34.52 -1.80 -16.79
N GLU A 190 -33.73 -2.88 -16.76
CA GLU A 190 -33.73 -3.81 -15.62
C GLU A 190 -33.05 -3.21 -14.39
N VAL A 191 -32.04 -2.37 -14.61
CA VAL A 191 -31.34 -1.67 -13.53
C VAL A 191 -32.13 -0.44 -13.14
N SER A 192 -32.51 -0.35 -11.87
CA SER A 192 -33.11 0.85 -11.27
C SER A 192 -32.09 1.58 -10.42
N LEU A 193 -32.24 2.90 -10.33
CA LEU A 193 -31.40 3.77 -9.51
C LEU A 193 -32.13 4.17 -8.22
N SER A 194 -31.40 4.16 -7.11
CA SER A 194 -31.76 4.80 -5.87
C SER A 194 -30.79 5.96 -5.60
N ILE A 195 -31.19 6.92 -4.77
CA ILE A 195 -30.38 8.08 -4.43
C ILE A 195 -30.22 8.16 -2.92
N ALA A 196 -28.99 8.25 -2.44
CA ALA A 196 -28.67 8.59 -1.06
C ALA A 196 -28.70 10.11 -0.90
N VAL A 197 -29.50 10.62 0.03
CA VAL A 197 -29.42 12.00 0.53
C VAL A 197 -28.87 11.93 1.94
N GLN A 198 -27.60 12.28 2.10
CA GLN A 198 -26.86 12.10 3.35
C GLN A 198 -26.34 13.44 3.88
N LYS A 199 -26.40 13.67 5.20
CA LYS A 199 -25.77 14.84 5.81
C LYS A 199 -24.29 14.92 5.46
N MET A 200 -23.83 16.08 5.01
CA MET A 200 -22.40 16.32 4.78
C MET A 200 -21.61 16.33 6.08
N VAL A 201 -20.42 15.73 6.02
CA VAL A 201 -19.36 15.86 7.02
C VAL A 201 -18.48 17.04 6.63
N ARG A 202 -18.10 17.90 7.59
CA ARG A 202 -17.34 19.14 7.35
C ARG A 202 -15.85 18.92 7.07
N SER A 203 -15.50 17.92 6.25
CA SER A 203 -14.11 17.65 5.89
C SER A 203 -13.52 18.69 4.95
N ASP A 204 -14.34 19.58 4.38
CA ASP A 204 -13.91 20.81 3.70
C ASP A 204 -12.97 21.66 4.57
N SER A 205 -13.18 21.61 5.88
CA SER A 205 -12.41 22.32 6.91
C SER A 205 -11.45 21.40 7.68
N ALA A 206 -11.27 20.15 7.22
CA ALA A 206 -10.37 19.15 7.80
C ALA A 206 -9.81 18.25 6.69
N TYR A 207 -10.05 16.93 6.77
CA TYR A 207 -9.50 15.93 5.87
C TYR A 207 -10.41 14.71 5.76
N SER A 208 -10.19 13.95 4.69
CA SER A 208 -10.94 12.75 4.34
C SER A 208 -10.10 11.82 3.48
N GLY A 209 -10.59 10.61 3.23
CA GLY A 209 -9.90 9.67 2.37
C GLY A 209 -10.58 8.33 2.27
N VAL A 210 -9.79 7.34 1.89
CA VAL A 210 -10.23 5.97 1.62
C VAL A 210 -9.39 5.01 2.45
N MET A 211 -9.95 3.89 2.88
CA MET A 211 -9.21 2.82 3.51
C MET A 211 -9.68 1.46 3.02
N PHE A 212 -8.74 0.55 2.89
CA PHE A 212 -8.97 -0.83 2.48
C PHE A 212 -8.60 -1.73 3.64
N SER A 213 -9.43 -2.72 3.92
CA SER A 213 -9.15 -3.70 4.95
C SER A 213 -8.08 -4.72 4.54
N ILE A 214 -7.42 -4.55 3.39
CA ILE A 214 -6.30 -5.39 2.92
C ILE A 214 -5.28 -4.50 2.20
N ASP A 215 -4.08 -5.02 1.96
CA ASP A 215 -3.17 -4.40 0.98
C ASP A 215 -3.73 -4.59 -0.43
N THR A 216 -4.01 -3.50 -1.15
CA THR A 216 -4.65 -3.58 -2.47
C THR A 216 -3.72 -4.04 -3.59
N GLU A 217 -2.40 -3.96 -3.40
CA GLU A 217 -1.43 -4.39 -4.42
C GLU A 217 -1.24 -5.90 -4.40
N THR A 218 -0.96 -6.44 -3.23
CA THR A 218 -0.71 -7.87 -3.07
C THR A 218 -1.99 -8.61 -2.75
N GLY A 219 -2.90 -8.03 -1.99
CA GLY A 219 -4.04 -8.69 -1.34
C GLY A 219 -3.71 -9.21 0.05
N TYR A 220 -2.59 -8.78 0.65
CA TYR A 220 -2.19 -9.22 1.98
C TYR A 220 -3.24 -8.83 3.02
N LYS A 221 -3.82 -9.83 3.67
CA LYS A 221 -5.06 -9.69 4.45
C LYS A 221 -4.86 -9.11 5.85
N ASP A 222 -3.64 -9.15 6.37
CA ASP A 222 -3.35 -8.84 7.77
C ASP A 222 -2.96 -7.37 7.99
N VAL A 223 -3.25 -6.50 7.02
CA VAL A 223 -3.02 -5.05 7.12
C VAL A 223 -4.26 -4.26 6.71
N VAL A 224 -4.40 -3.06 7.28
CA VAL A 224 -5.30 -2.02 6.78
C VAL A 224 -4.45 -0.97 6.06
N PHE A 225 -4.83 -0.63 4.83
CA PHE A 225 -4.26 0.48 4.09
C PHE A 225 -5.18 1.69 4.20
N ILE A 226 -4.65 2.84 4.60
CA ILE A 226 -5.41 4.09 4.77
C ILE A 226 -4.74 5.17 3.93
N SER A 227 -5.52 5.88 3.13
CA SER A 227 -5.10 7.09 2.44
C SER A 227 -5.90 8.31 2.90
N GLY A 228 -5.29 9.49 2.91
CA GLY A 228 -5.96 10.73 3.31
C GLY A 228 -5.41 11.99 2.66
N ALA A 229 -6.28 12.97 2.41
CA ALA A 229 -5.92 14.31 1.96
C ALA A 229 -6.81 15.37 2.63
N TYR A 230 -6.39 16.63 2.57
CA TYR A 230 -7.19 17.76 3.05
C TYR A 230 -8.44 17.99 2.18
N GLY A 231 -9.53 18.42 2.80
CA GLY A 231 -10.78 18.74 2.11
C GLY A 231 -11.74 17.56 1.95
N LEU A 232 -12.67 17.71 1.01
CA LEU A 232 -13.65 16.67 0.64
C LEU A 232 -12.98 15.50 -0.11
N GLY A 233 -13.48 14.28 0.12
CA GLY A 233 -12.81 13.03 -0.27
C GLY A 233 -12.80 12.75 -1.76
N GLU A 234 -13.59 13.48 -2.53
CA GLU A 234 -13.71 13.34 -3.99
C GLU A 234 -12.35 13.42 -4.69
N ASN A 235 -11.46 14.31 -4.25
CA ASN A 235 -10.11 14.43 -4.83
C ASN A 235 -9.26 13.17 -4.63
N VAL A 236 -9.44 12.44 -3.52
CA VAL A 236 -8.71 11.20 -3.23
C VAL A 236 -9.27 10.06 -4.07
N VAL A 237 -10.60 9.95 -4.14
CA VAL A 237 -11.30 8.93 -4.93
C VAL A 237 -11.00 9.09 -6.43
N GLN A 238 -11.01 10.32 -6.94
CA GLN A 238 -10.71 10.63 -8.35
C GLN A 238 -9.20 10.59 -8.67
N GLY A 239 -8.32 10.54 -7.65
CA GLY A 239 -6.88 10.63 -7.85
C GLY A 239 -6.40 12.00 -8.32
N ALA A 240 -7.16 13.06 -8.04
CA ALA A 240 -6.77 14.44 -8.35
C ALA A 240 -5.61 14.95 -7.47
N VAL A 241 -5.34 14.24 -6.36
CA VAL A 241 -4.29 14.55 -5.38
C VAL A 241 -3.50 13.30 -5.00
N ASN A 242 -2.21 13.46 -4.70
CA ASN A 242 -1.39 12.43 -4.06
C ASN A 242 -1.62 12.48 -2.54
N PRO A 243 -2.33 11.50 -1.94
CA PRO A 243 -2.67 11.51 -0.52
C PRO A 243 -1.50 11.03 0.35
N ASP A 244 -1.59 11.26 1.66
CA ASP A 244 -0.81 10.48 2.61
C ASP A 244 -1.26 9.03 2.61
N GLU A 245 -0.34 8.14 2.91
CA GLU A 245 -0.56 6.69 2.92
C GLU A 245 -0.05 6.09 4.22
N PHE A 246 -0.85 5.22 4.83
CA PHE A 246 -0.58 4.58 6.10
C PHE A 246 -0.90 3.10 6.03
N TYR A 247 -0.06 2.27 6.66
CA TYR A 247 -0.34 0.85 6.88
C TYR A 247 -0.41 0.53 8.36
N VAL A 248 -1.44 -0.21 8.76
CA VAL A 248 -1.63 -0.70 10.12
C VAL A 248 -1.72 -2.21 10.14
N PHE A 249 -0.94 -2.88 10.98
CA PHE A 249 -0.91 -4.34 11.08
C PHE A 249 -2.03 -4.85 12.00
N LYS A 250 -2.98 -5.61 11.45
CA LYS A 250 -4.17 -6.05 12.18
C LYS A 250 -3.87 -6.94 13.38
N PRO A 251 -2.95 -7.93 13.31
CA PRO A 251 -2.73 -8.85 14.44
C PRO A 251 -2.31 -8.11 15.71
N THR A 252 -1.34 -7.19 15.62
CA THR A 252 -0.89 -6.44 16.80
C THR A 252 -1.85 -5.30 17.17
N LEU A 253 -2.60 -4.74 16.21
CA LEU A 253 -3.70 -3.82 16.51
C LEU A 253 -4.76 -4.49 17.40
N LYS A 254 -5.15 -5.73 17.08
CA LYS A 254 -6.08 -6.54 17.89
C LYS A 254 -5.52 -6.89 19.27
N MET A 255 -4.21 -6.79 19.47
CA MET A 255 -3.53 -6.91 20.78
C MET A 255 -3.44 -5.58 21.55
N GLY A 256 -4.01 -4.48 21.02
CA GLY A 256 -3.97 -3.15 21.64
C GLY A 256 -2.64 -2.41 21.46
N LYS A 257 -1.80 -2.82 20.50
CA LYS A 257 -0.52 -2.18 20.19
C LYS A 257 -0.70 -1.03 19.19
N ARG A 258 0.26 -0.09 19.14
CA ARG A 258 0.27 1.02 18.17
C ARG A 258 0.81 0.51 16.83
N ALA A 259 0.00 -0.27 16.15
CA ALA A 259 0.40 -1.14 15.04
C ALA A 259 0.67 -0.42 13.70
N ILE A 260 1.12 0.83 13.70
CA ILE A 260 1.45 1.57 12.48
C ILE A 260 2.81 1.07 11.98
N ILE A 261 2.82 0.48 10.78
CA ILE A 261 4.01 -0.14 10.18
C ILE A 261 4.57 0.64 8.99
N SER A 262 3.85 1.64 8.48
CA SER A 262 4.35 2.52 7.43
C SER A 262 3.58 3.82 7.40
N ARG A 263 4.28 4.93 7.16
CA ARG A 263 3.69 6.24 6.87
C ARG A 263 4.42 6.88 5.70
N LYS A 264 3.68 7.37 4.72
CA LYS A 264 4.23 8.06 3.56
C LYS A 264 3.46 9.36 3.35
N VAL A 265 4.22 10.41 3.11
CA VAL A 265 3.72 11.77 2.90
C VAL A 265 3.37 11.92 1.43
N GLY A 266 2.18 12.41 1.13
CA GLY A 266 1.78 12.85 -0.21
C GLY A 266 2.03 14.34 -0.43
N ASP A 267 2.10 14.78 -1.68
CA ASP A 267 2.30 16.21 -2.00
C ASP A 267 1.11 17.07 -1.56
N ARG A 268 -0.10 16.48 -1.61
CA ARG A 268 -1.38 17.10 -1.20
C ARG A 268 -1.54 18.52 -1.75
N ASP A 269 -1.26 18.73 -3.04
CA ASP A 269 -1.13 20.08 -3.60
C ASP A 269 -2.43 20.91 -3.55
N ILE A 270 -3.57 20.25 -3.62
CA ILE A 270 -4.90 20.84 -3.67
C ILE A 270 -5.83 20.19 -2.64
N LYS A 271 -6.85 20.94 -2.23
CA LYS A 271 -7.97 20.46 -1.40
C LYS A 271 -9.29 20.97 -1.96
N MET A 272 -10.33 20.13 -1.88
CA MET A 272 -11.69 20.51 -2.27
C MET A 272 -12.42 21.10 -1.06
N VAL A 273 -12.95 22.31 -1.22
CA VAL A 273 -13.66 23.04 -0.16
C VAL A 273 -15.04 23.47 -0.63
N TYR A 274 -15.89 23.89 0.31
CA TYR A 274 -17.20 24.45 -0.01
C TYR A 274 -17.08 25.75 -0.82
N SER A 275 -18.01 25.93 -1.75
CA SER A 275 -18.22 27.17 -2.48
C SER A 275 -19.59 27.74 -2.14
N MET A 276 -19.69 29.06 -2.11
CA MET A 276 -20.93 29.82 -1.91
C MET A 276 -21.33 30.58 -3.18
N GLU A 277 -20.65 30.33 -4.29
CA GLU A 277 -20.95 30.92 -5.59
C GLU A 277 -22.12 30.19 -6.26
N ASP A 278 -22.95 30.90 -7.02
CA ASP A 278 -24.19 30.35 -7.61
C ASP A 278 -23.92 29.22 -8.62
N ASP A 279 -22.73 29.21 -9.24
CA ASP A 279 -22.40 28.34 -10.37
C ASP A 279 -21.77 27.00 -9.93
N ALA A 280 -21.25 26.90 -8.71
CA ALA A 280 -20.54 25.72 -8.20
C ALA A 280 -20.66 25.58 -6.68
N THR A 281 -21.03 24.40 -6.21
CA THR A 281 -21.19 24.10 -4.77
C THR A 281 -19.88 23.74 -4.07
N VAL A 282 -18.86 23.37 -4.83
CA VAL A 282 -17.51 23.03 -4.34
C VAL A 282 -16.45 23.60 -5.27
N ARG A 283 -15.24 23.84 -4.75
CA ARG A 283 -14.09 24.31 -5.55
C ARG A 283 -12.78 23.75 -5.02
N ASN A 284 -11.80 23.62 -5.91
CA ASN A 284 -10.43 23.25 -5.52
C ASN A 284 -9.61 24.50 -5.18
N VAL A 285 -8.85 24.43 -4.10
CA VAL A 285 -7.90 25.46 -3.68
C VAL A 285 -6.55 24.83 -3.35
N SER A 286 -5.47 25.59 -3.51
CA SER A 286 -4.13 25.11 -3.12
C SER A 286 -4.05 24.93 -1.61
N THR A 287 -3.35 23.87 -1.18
CA THR A 287 -2.99 23.69 0.23
C THR A 287 -1.89 24.67 0.64
N THR A 288 -1.92 25.08 1.90
CA THR A 288 -0.91 25.95 2.51
C THR A 288 0.37 25.19 2.81
N LEU A 289 1.50 25.89 2.94
CA LEU A 289 2.77 25.26 3.32
C LEU A 289 2.70 24.58 4.70
N ALA A 290 1.96 25.17 5.65
CA ALA A 290 1.79 24.59 6.98
C ALA A 290 1.04 23.24 6.92
N GLU A 291 0.03 23.13 6.05
CA GLU A 291 -0.69 21.86 5.81
C GLU A 291 0.22 20.80 5.17
N ARG A 292 1.07 21.20 4.22
CA ARG A 292 2.01 20.29 3.55
C ARG A 292 3.13 19.78 4.47
N HIS A 293 3.46 20.51 5.53
CA HIS A 293 4.48 20.14 6.52
C HIS A 293 3.94 19.28 7.69
N ARG A 294 2.77 18.66 7.53
CA ARG A 294 2.20 17.74 8.54
C ARG A 294 1.57 16.55 7.85
N TYR A 295 1.45 15.42 8.55
CA TYR A 295 0.53 14.36 8.11
C TYR A 295 -0.92 14.84 8.29
N VAL A 296 -1.81 14.36 7.41
CA VAL A 296 -3.25 14.68 7.50
C VAL A 296 -3.92 14.02 8.69
N LEU A 297 -3.39 12.89 9.16
CA LEU A 297 -3.93 12.13 10.28
C LEU A 297 -2.93 12.08 11.43
N GLU A 298 -3.45 12.26 12.64
CA GLU A 298 -2.71 11.94 13.86
C GLU A 298 -2.68 10.43 14.08
N GLU A 299 -1.67 9.93 14.81
CA GLU A 299 -1.49 8.48 15.00
C GLU A 299 -2.71 7.79 15.63
N ASP A 300 -3.38 8.43 16.59
CA ASP A 300 -4.58 7.85 17.23
C ASP A 300 -5.77 7.79 16.27
N GLU A 301 -5.85 8.71 15.31
CA GLU A 301 -6.87 8.68 14.26
C GLU A 301 -6.59 7.57 13.24
N ILE A 302 -5.32 7.36 12.88
CA ILE A 302 -4.89 6.24 12.02
C ILE A 302 -5.31 4.91 12.67
N LEU A 303 -4.98 4.72 13.94
CA LEU A 303 -5.35 3.52 14.70
C LEU A 303 -6.88 3.37 14.79
N LYS A 304 -7.61 4.47 15.01
CA LYS A 304 -9.06 4.43 15.11
C LYS A 304 -9.75 4.02 13.81
N LEU A 305 -9.27 4.56 12.68
CA LEU A 305 -9.75 4.17 11.35
C LEU A 305 -9.44 2.69 11.07
N ALA A 306 -8.24 2.22 11.43
CA ALA A 306 -7.88 0.81 11.27
C ALA A 306 -8.74 -0.14 12.13
N GLU A 307 -9.08 0.25 13.36
CA GLU A 307 -10.04 -0.47 14.21
C GLU A 307 -11.42 -0.56 13.53
N TRP A 308 -11.92 0.56 13.00
CA TRP A 308 -13.20 0.58 12.28
C TRP A 308 -13.17 -0.27 11.02
N ALA A 309 -12.08 -0.25 10.25
CA ALA A 309 -11.91 -1.12 9.10
C ALA A 309 -11.98 -2.61 9.47
N CYS A 310 -11.33 -3.01 10.59
CA CYS A 310 -11.41 -4.38 11.10
C CYS A 310 -12.84 -4.75 11.53
N ILE A 311 -13.54 -3.87 12.25
CA ILE A 311 -14.92 -4.12 12.71
C ILE A 311 -15.87 -4.26 11.52
N ILE A 312 -15.71 -3.43 10.49
CA ILE A 312 -16.51 -3.49 9.26
C ILE A 312 -16.20 -4.80 8.52
N GLU A 313 -14.93 -5.12 8.27
CA GLU A 313 -14.53 -6.38 7.62
C GLU A 313 -15.07 -7.61 8.35
N ASP A 314 -14.92 -7.66 9.68
CA ASP A 314 -15.40 -8.78 10.50
C ASP A 314 -16.93 -8.93 10.37
N HIS A 315 -17.68 -7.82 10.36
CA HIS A 315 -19.15 -7.84 10.18
C HIS A 315 -19.55 -8.37 8.80
N TYR A 316 -19.02 -7.80 7.72
CA TYR A 316 -19.39 -8.20 6.37
C TYR A 316 -18.89 -9.60 6.01
N SER A 317 -17.76 -10.05 6.58
CA SER A 317 -17.27 -11.42 6.43
C SER A 317 -18.19 -12.42 7.13
N GLN A 318 -18.69 -12.08 8.32
CA GLN A 318 -19.67 -12.89 9.05
C GLN A 318 -20.99 -13.00 8.29
N GLU A 319 -21.53 -11.88 7.81
CA GLU A 319 -22.78 -11.86 7.02
C GLU A 319 -22.65 -12.63 5.69
N ALA A 320 -21.48 -12.58 5.04
CA ALA A 320 -21.23 -13.31 3.80
C ALA A 320 -20.88 -14.80 3.99
N GLY A 321 -20.49 -15.21 5.20
CA GLY A 321 -20.03 -16.58 5.48
C GLY A 321 -18.65 -16.93 4.91
N HIS A 322 -17.92 -15.96 4.36
CA HIS A 322 -16.56 -16.09 3.86
C HIS A 322 -15.77 -14.80 4.07
N PHE A 323 -14.44 -14.84 3.95
CA PHE A 323 -13.61 -13.64 4.04
C PHE A 323 -14.05 -12.63 2.98
N LYS A 324 -14.42 -11.42 3.43
CA LYS A 324 -14.96 -10.36 2.60
C LYS A 324 -14.25 -9.05 2.91
N PRO A 325 -13.14 -8.76 2.21
CA PRO A 325 -12.41 -7.50 2.38
C PRO A 325 -13.26 -6.30 1.96
N MET A 326 -12.97 -5.13 2.50
CA MET A 326 -13.82 -3.94 2.38
C MET A 326 -13.02 -2.72 1.90
N ASP A 327 -13.63 -1.95 1.01
CA ASP A 327 -13.26 -0.60 0.55
C ASP A 327 -14.18 0.42 1.25
N ILE A 328 -13.59 1.35 2.00
CA ILE A 328 -14.29 2.20 2.96
C ILE A 328 -13.87 3.66 2.78
N GLU A 329 -14.83 4.55 2.60
CA GLU A 329 -14.59 5.99 2.57
C GLU A 329 -14.84 6.61 3.94
N TRP A 330 -13.96 7.51 4.37
CA TRP A 330 -14.02 8.15 5.67
C TRP A 330 -13.78 9.66 5.59
N ALA A 331 -14.30 10.40 6.56
CA ALA A 331 -14.15 11.85 6.63
C ALA A 331 -14.08 12.34 8.09
N LYS A 332 -13.28 13.37 8.35
CA LYS A 332 -13.27 14.07 9.64
C LYS A 332 -14.18 15.30 9.58
N ASP A 333 -15.04 15.44 10.57
CA ASP A 333 -16.04 16.51 10.66
C ASP A 333 -15.44 17.79 11.24
N GLY A 334 -14.69 18.53 10.43
CA GLY A 334 -14.03 19.77 10.83
C GLY A 334 -13.03 19.59 11.99
N ASP A 335 -12.67 20.70 12.63
CA ASP A 335 -11.70 20.72 13.74
C ASP A 335 -12.36 20.60 15.13
N GLY A 336 -13.70 20.64 15.19
CA GLY A 336 -14.46 20.62 16.44
C GLY A 336 -14.44 21.94 17.22
N VAL A 337 -13.81 22.99 16.67
CA VAL A 337 -13.71 24.32 17.29
C VAL A 337 -14.37 25.38 16.41
N ASN A 338 -13.94 25.46 15.15
CA ASN A 338 -14.44 26.41 14.16
C ASN A 338 -15.51 25.78 13.25
N ALA A 339 -15.42 24.47 13.00
CA ALA A 339 -16.39 23.75 12.18
C ALA A 339 -16.53 22.29 12.63
N GLY A 340 -17.75 21.76 12.49
CA GLY A 340 -18.06 20.36 12.75
C GLY A 340 -17.80 19.91 14.20
N THR A 341 -17.78 18.61 14.41
CA THR A 341 -17.65 17.97 15.72
C THR A 341 -16.23 17.52 16.07
N GLY A 342 -15.28 17.61 15.14
CA GLY A 342 -13.91 17.11 15.26
C GLY A 342 -13.80 15.58 15.22
N LYS A 343 -14.89 14.87 14.91
CA LYS A 343 -14.98 13.40 14.95
C LYS A 343 -14.82 12.79 13.57
N LEU A 344 -14.32 11.56 13.52
CA LEU A 344 -14.27 10.74 12.31
C LEU A 344 -15.65 10.14 12.00
N PHE A 345 -15.93 9.92 10.73
CA PHE A 345 -17.13 9.29 10.21
C PHE A 345 -16.79 8.37 9.03
N ILE A 346 -17.53 7.28 8.90
CA ILE A 346 -17.56 6.44 7.71
C ILE A 346 -18.67 6.95 6.81
N VAL A 347 -18.33 7.35 5.59
CA VAL A 347 -19.28 7.92 4.63
C VAL A 347 -19.73 6.92 3.57
N GLN A 348 -19.00 5.82 3.39
CA GLN A 348 -19.37 4.71 2.51
C GLN A 348 -18.56 3.47 2.87
N ALA A 349 -19.11 2.27 2.66
CA ALA A 349 -18.35 1.02 2.67
C ALA A 349 -18.93 0.05 1.66
N ARG A 350 -18.06 -0.71 1.00
CA ARG A 350 -18.45 -1.74 0.02
C ARG A 350 -17.40 -2.86 -0.02
N PRO A 351 -17.72 -4.03 -0.58
CA PRO A 351 -16.75 -5.10 -0.72
C PRO A 351 -15.60 -4.70 -1.66
N GLU A 352 -14.38 -5.12 -1.33
CA GLU A 352 -13.24 -5.07 -2.24
C GLU A 352 -13.33 -6.27 -3.20
N THR A 353 -13.26 -6.02 -4.51
CA THR A 353 -13.65 -7.00 -5.54
C THR A 353 -12.48 -7.64 -6.28
N ILE A 354 -11.25 -7.10 -6.19
CA ILE A 354 -10.10 -7.59 -6.97
C ILE A 354 -9.50 -8.85 -6.35
N HIS A 355 -9.28 -8.85 -5.04
CA HIS A 355 -8.64 -9.98 -4.35
C HIS A 355 -9.64 -10.97 -3.76
N GLY A 356 -10.92 -10.58 -3.63
CA GLY A 356 -11.98 -11.47 -3.17
C GLY A 356 -12.28 -12.67 -4.08
N GLN A 357 -11.85 -12.62 -5.36
CA GLN A 357 -12.14 -13.65 -6.37
C GLN A 357 -10.95 -14.53 -6.78
N LYS A 358 -9.71 -14.16 -6.45
CA LYS A 358 -8.52 -14.92 -6.89
C LYS A 358 -8.27 -16.11 -5.97
N SER A 359 -8.43 -17.33 -6.50
CA SER A 359 -7.89 -18.54 -5.86
C SER A 359 -6.36 -18.43 -5.80
N ALA A 360 -5.80 -18.41 -4.61
CA ALA A 360 -4.38 -18.14 -4.31
C ALA A 360 -3.41 -19.28 -4.70
N THR A 361 -3.68 -20.04 -5.76
CA THR A 361 -2.94 -21.27 -6.10
C THR A 361 -1.70 -21.02 -6.97
N THR A 362 -1.66 -19.95 -7.77
CA THR A 362 -0.54 -19.66 -8.68
C THR A 362 0.12 -18.32 -8.40
N TYR A 363 1.43 -18.32 -8.22
CA TYR A 363 2.27 -17.12 -8.09
C TYR A 363 3.01 -16.85 -9.41
N GLU A 364 2.84 -15.65 -9.98
CA GLU A 364 3.58 -15.19 -11.17
C GLU A 364 4.67 -14.19 -10.76
N ASN A 365 5.93 -14.51 -11.08
CA ASN A 365 7.06 -13.60 -10.85
C ASN A 365 7.58 -13.04 -12.18
N TYR A 366 7.64 -11.72 -12.28
CA TYR A 366 8.11 -11.02 -13.49
C TYR A 366 9.54 -10.52 -13.28
N HIS A 367 10.46 -10.90 -14.17
CA HIS A 367 11.86 -10.48 -14.12
C HIS A 367 12.26 -9.71 -15.37
N LEU A 368 12.82 -8.52 -15.20
CA LEU A 368 13.50 -7.84 -16.30
C LEU A 368 14.86 -8.50 -16.56
N LEU A 369 15.09 -8.91 -17.81
CA LEU A 369 16.32 -9.57 -18.27
C LEU A 369 17.33 -8.58 -18.87
N GLY A 370 17.01 -7.29 -18.87
CA GLY A 370 17.84 -6.24 -19.45
C GLY A 370 17.74 -4.92 -18.68
N LYS A 371 18.67 -4.02 -18.98
CA LYS A 371 18.65 -2.64 -18.50
C LYS A 371 18.14 -1.73 -19.61
N GLY A 372 17.09 -0.96 -19.35
CA GLY A 372 16.61 0.11 -20.21
C GLY A 372 16.95 1.48 -19.64
N ASN A 373 16.96 2.52 -20.48
CA ASN A 373 17.02 3.90 -20.00
C ASN A 373 15.67 4.27 -19.37
N VAL A 374 15.65 4.77 -18.13
CA VAL A 374 14.41 5.19 -17.47
C VAL A 374 13.98 6.54 -18.07
N LEU A 375 12.79 6.60 -18.64
CA LEU A 375 12.18 7.83 -19.14
C LEU A 375 11.51 8.59 -18.00
N VAL A 376 10.70 7.89 -17.22
CA VAL A 376 9.98 8.43 -16.07
C VAL A 376 9.71 7.32 -15.05
N SER A 377 9.49 7.70 -13.80
CA SER A 377 9.07 6.81 -12.72
C SER A 377 7.85 7.36 -12.00
N GLY A 378 7.04 6.47 -11.42
CA GLY A 378 5.88 6.82 -10.60
C GLY A 378 5.60 5.72 -9.59
N THR A 379 4.38 5.69 -9.05
CA THR A 379 3.90 4.61 -8.20
C THR A 379 3.48 3.42 -9.06
N ALA A 380 4.01 2.23 -8.79
CA ALA A 380 3.62 0.98 -9.42
C ALA A 380 2.26 0.51 -8.90
N VAL A 381 1.43 0.02 -9.82
CA VAL A 381 0.16 -0.66 -9.57
C VAL A 381 0.29 -2.11 -10.05
N GLY A 382 0.17 -3.06 -9.12
CA GLY A 382 0.46 -4.47 -9.36
C GLY A 382 1.95 -4.78 -9.53
N THR A 383 2.26 -5.99 -10.03
CA THR A 383 3.65 -6.51 -10.11
C THR A 383 4.07 -6.92 -11.52
N LYS A 384 3.25 -6.64 -12.54
CA LYS A 384 3.46 -7.12 -13.91
C LYS A 384 4.38 -6.20 -14.72
N VAL A 385 4.82 -6.69 -15.88
CA VAL A 385 5.52 -5.92 -16.91
C VAL A 385 4.65 -5.87 -18.16
N GLY A 386 4.53 -4.69 -18.77
CA GLY A 386 3.77 -4.47 -20.01
C GLY A 386 4.59 -3.69 -21.03
N GLN A 387 4.29 -3.87 -22.30
CA GLN A 387 5.10 -3.38 -23.41
C GLN A 387 4.27 -3.03 -24.63
N GLY A 388 4.62 -1.95 -25.31
CA GLY A 388 3.97 -1.53 -26.54
C GLY A 388 4.44 -0.18 -27.05
N VAL A 389 3.72 0.33 -28.04
CA VAL A 389 3.92 1.67 -28.59
C VAL A 389 3.19 2.66 -27.69
N ALA A 390 3.89 3.68 -27.21
CA ALA A 390 3.33 4.77 -26.43
C ALA A 390 2.34 5.56 -27.28
N ASN A 391 1.15 5.81 -26.73
CA ASN A 391 0.13 6.62 -27.37
C ASN A 391 -0.41 7.62 -26.35
N ILE A 392 -0.03 8.89 -26.54
CA ILE A 392 -0.43 9.98 -25.65
C ILE A 392 -1.80 10.46 -26.06
N ILE A 393 -2.76 10.33 -25.15
CA ILE A 393 -4.13 10.77 -25.34
C ILE A 393 -4.42 11.77 -24.23
N GLN A 394 -4.78 13.00 -24.60
CA GLN A 394 -5.08 14.07 -23.63
C GLN A 394 -6.58 14.23 -23.36
N SER A 395 -7.42 13.71 -24.26
CA SER A 395 -8.87 13.83 -24.19
C SER A 395 -9.56 12.59 -24.74
N THR A 396 -10.73 12.29 -24.22
CA THR A 396 -11.60 11.19 -24.68
C THR A 396 -12.00 11.31 -26.15
N THR A 397 -11.95 12.52 -26.71
CA THR A 397 -12.18 12.78 -28.14
C THR A 397 -11.10 12.20 -29.06
N GLU A 398 -9.95 11.80 -28.52
CA GLU A 398 -8.82 11.29 -29.30
C GLU A 398 -8.68 9.76 -29.24
N MET A 399 -9.61 9.08 -28.56
CA MET A 399 -9.57 7.64 -28.33
C MET A 399 -9.57 6.78 -29.59
N GLU A 400 -10.13 7.29 -30.70
CA GLU A 400 -10.10 6.60 -32.00
C GLU A 400 -8.68 6.38 -32.54
N LYS A 401 -7.70 7.12 -32.04
CA LYS A 401 -6.28 6.98 -32.42
C LYS A 401 -5.58 5.82 -31.70
N PHE A 402 -6.21 5.22 -30.68
CA PHE A 402 -5.61 4.17 -29.88
C PHE A 402 -5.74 2.79 -30.53
N LYS A 403 -4.66 1.99 -30.50
CA LYS A 403 -4.66 0.63 -31.03
C LYS A 403 -4.51 -0.40 -29.92
N LYS A 404 -5.10 -1.58 -30.14
CA LYS A 404 -4.95 -2.70 -29.22
C LYS A 404 -3.47 -3.08 -29.07
N GLY A 405 -2.99 -3.14 -27.83
CA GLY A 405 -1.60 -3.42 -27.48
C GLY A 405 -0.72 -2.19 -27.31
N ASP A 406 -1.22 -0.98 -27.60
CA ASP A 406 -0.53 0.27 -27.29
C ASP A 406 -0.43 0.49 -25.77
N VAL A 407 0.51 1.32 -25.35
CA VAL A 407 0.62 1.82 -23.98
C VAL A 407 -0.11 3.16 -23.90
N LEU A 408 -1.09 3.25 -23.02
CA LEU A 408 -1.83 4.48 -22.77
C LEU A 408 -0.99 5.42 -21.91
N VAL A 409 -0.71 6.62 -22.41
CA VAL A 409 -0.06 7.69 -21.64
C VAL A 409 -1.00 8.88 -21.56
N THR A 410 -1.32 9.35 -20.35
CA THR A 410 -2.23 10.49 -20.15
C THR A 410 -1.97 11.21 -18.83
N SER A 411 -2.56 12.38 -18.62
CA SER A 411 -2.42 13.12 -17.36
C SER A 411 -3.18 12.41 -16.22
N MET A 412 -4.42 12.03 -16.49
CA MET A 412 -5.31 11.30 -15.59
C MET A 412 -6.32 10.52 -16.42
N THR A 413 -6.79 9.39 -15.90
CA THR A 413 -7.92 8.67 -16.50
C THR A 413 -9.17 8.93 -15.68
N ASP A 414 -10.28 9.03 -16.37
CA ASP A 414 -11.61 9.01 -15.78
C ASP A 414 -12.39 7.78 -16.33
N PRO A 415 -13.59 7.51 -15.81
CA PRO A 415 -14.51 6.48 -16.29
C PRO A 415 -14.65 6.32 -17.82
N ASP A 416 -14.63 7.40 -18.59
CA ASP A 416 -14.83 7.33 -20.04
C ASP A 416 -13.64 6.66 -20.77
N TRP A 417 -12.52 6.42 -20.08
CA TRP A 417 -11.31 5.80 -20.63
C TRP A 417 -11.30 4.27 -20.63
N GLU A 418 -12.25 3.64 -19.94
CA GLU A 418 -12.31 2.17 -19.83
C GLU A 418 -12.25 1.40 -21.16
N PRO A 419 -12.96 1.80 -22.23
CA PRO A 419 -12.90 1.07 -23.50
C PRO A 419 -11.48 0.98 -24.06
N VAL A 420 -10.69 2.05 -23.89
CA VAL A 420 -9.29 2.13 -24.30
C VAL A 420 -8.39 1.36 -23.33
N MET A 421 -8.61 1.48 -22.03
CA MET A 421 -7.85 0.75 -21.02
C MET A 421 -7.94 -0.77 -21.21
N LYS A 422 -9.12 -1.31 -21.56
CA LYS A 422 -9.33 -2.75 -21.83
C LYS A 422 -8.46 -3.31 -22.96
N ILE A 423 -8.04 -2.47 -23.90
CA ILE A 423 -7.23 -2.89 -25.05
C ILE A 423 -5.77 -2.45 -24.94
N ALA A 424 -5.38 -1.76 -23.86
CA ALA A 424 -4.01 -1.31 -23.61
C ALA A 424 -3.12 -2.45 -23.09
N SER A 425 -1.82 -2.40 -23.41
CA SER A 425 -0.82 -3.32 -22.87
C SER A 425 -0.23 -2.85 -21.53
N ALA A 426 -0.29 -1.55 -21.26
CA ALA A 426 0.09 -0.90 -20.01
C ALA A 426 -0.50 0.52 -19.95
N ILE A 427 -0.50 1.13 -18.76
CA ILE A 427 -1.05 2.47 -18.52
C ILE A 427 -0.05 3.33 -17.74
N VAL A 428 0.15 4.58 -18.16
CA VAL A 428 0.99 5.57 -17.48
C VAL A 428 0.19 6.84 -17.25
N THR A 429 0.10 7.31 -16.00
CA THR A 429 -0.57 8.58 -15.66
C THR A 429 0.32 9.56 -14.89
N ASN A 430 0.19 10.85 -15.17
CA ASN A 430 0.91 11.89 -14.43
C ASN A 430 0.41 12.04 -13.00
N LYS A 431 -0.90 11.91 -12.79
CA LYS A 431 -1.56 12.09 -11.49
C LYS A 431 -2.20 10.80 -11.00
N GLY A 432 -2.42 10.72 -9.69
CA GLY A 432 -3.15 9.65 -9.03
C GLY A 432 -2.32 8.87 -8.02
N GLY A 433 -2.91 8.57 -6.87
CA GLY A 433 -2.41 7.60 -5.89
C GLY A 433 -3.00 6.21 -6.09
N ARG A 434 -2.62 5.24 -5.26
CA ARG A 434 -3.02 3.82 -5.38
C ARG A 434 -4.52 3.55 -5.45
N THR A 435 -5.33 4.52 -5.05
CA THR A 435 -6.79 4.46 -4.98
C THR A 435 -7.46 5.15 -6.17
N CYS A 436 -6.70 5.69 -7.13
CA CYS A 436 -7.26 6.40 -8.28
C CYS A 436 -7.91 5.44 -9.28
N HIS A 437 -8.72 6.01 -10.18
CA HIS A 437 -9.40 5.27 -11.23
C HIS A 437 -8.45 4.39 -12.08
N ALA A 438 -7.31 4.96 -12.51
CA ALA A 438 -6.32 4.22 -13.28
C ALA A 438 -5.83 2.98 -12.54
N ALA A 439 -5.55 3.12 -11.24
CA ALA A 439 -5.03 2.03 -10.42
C ALA A 439 -6.08 0.92 -10.21
N ILE A 440 -7.30 1.28 -9.87
CA ILE A 440 -8.39 0.31 -9.61
C ILE A 440 -8.66 -0.53 -10.86
N ILE A 441 -8.89 0.11 -12.01
CA ILE A 441 -9.21 -0.59 -13.26
C ILE A 441 -8.02 -1.40 -13.77
N SER A 442 -6.79 -0.89 -13.63
CA SER A 442 -5.59 -1.64 -14.01
C SER A 442 -5.46 -2.95 -13.23
N ARG A 443 -5.76 -2.94 -11.92
CA ARG A 443 -5.75 -4.15 -11.09
C ARG A 443 -6.87 -5.13 -11.49
N GLU A 444 -8.07 -4.63 -11.76
CA GLU A 444 -9.21 -5.45 -12.21
C GLU A 444 -8.92 -6.14 -13.54
N LEU A 445 -8.35 -5.40 -14.50
CA LEU A 445 -8.01 -5.92 -15.83
C LEU A 445 -6.68 -6.68 -15.87
N GLY A 446 -5.89 -6.64 -14.79
CA GLY A 446 -4.55 -7.26 -14.72
C GLY A 446 -3.53 -6.59 -15.64
N ILE A 447 -3.67 -5.29 -15.89
CA ILE A 447 -2.80 -4.49 -16.76
C ILE A 447 -1.77 -3.75 -15.88
N PRO A 448 -0.46 -3.78 -16.21
CA PRO A 448 0.54 -3.04 -15.46
C PRO A 448 0.36 -1.53 -15.61
N CYS A 449 0.44 -0.80 -14.50
CA CYS A 449 0.19 0.63 -14.49
C CYS A 449 1.17 1.40 -13.59
N VAL A 450 1.64 2.55 -14.08
CA VAL A 450 2.51 3.48 -13.34
C VAL A 450 1.81 4.83 -13.25
N ILE A 451 1.43 5.22 -12.04
CA ILE A 451 0.65 6.43 -11.76
C ILE A 451 1.49 7.48 -11.03
N GLY A 452 1.07 8.74 -11.04
CA GLY A 452 1.77 9.78 -10.29
C GLY A 452 3.16 10.08 -10.84
N THR A 453 3.37 9.98 -12.16
CA THR A 453 4.66 10.27 -12.81
C THR A 453 5.01 11.75 -12.83
N GLY A 454 4.07 12.64 -12.53
CA GLY A 454 4.21 14.09 -12.58
C GLY A 454 4.16 14.64 -14.00
N ASN A 455 5.07 14.20 -14.87
CA ASN A 455 5.27 14.73 -16.22
C ASN A 455 5.54 13.62 -17.27
N GLY A 456 4.97 12.43 -17.08
CA GLY A 456 5.15 11.32 -18.01
C GLY A 456 4.67 11.61 -19.43
N ASP A 457 3.57 12.35 -19.58
CA ASP A 457 3.04 12.78 -20.90
C ASP A 457 3.90 13.85 -21.61
N GLU A 458 4.80 14.54 -20.90
CA GLU A 458 5.75 15.49 -21.47
C GLU A 458 7.07 14.81 -21.90
N LEU A 459 7.49 13.79 -21.14
CA LEU A 459 8.77 13.09 -21.35
C LEU A 459 8.67 11.95 -22.37
N ILE A 460 7.53 11.28 -22.45
CA ILE A 460 7.26 10.20 -23.40
C ILE A 460 6.73 10.80 -24.71
N LYS A 461 7.01 10.17 -25.86
CA LYS A 461 6.49 10.61 -27.18
C LYS A 461 5.57 9.57 -27.79
N THR A 462 4.46 10.00 -28.39
CA THR A 462 3.59 9.12 -29.18
C THR A 462 4.38 8.43 -30.29
N GLY A 463 4.21 7.12 -30.46
CA GLY A 463 4.95 6.28 -31.40
C GLY A 463 6.23 5.66 -30.84
N GLN A 464 6.64 6.02 -29.62
CA GLN A 464 7.84 5.48 -28.98
C GLN A 464 7.58 4.07 -28.41
N ASN A 465 8.47 3.11 -28.64
CA ASN A 465 8.40 1.82 -27.96
C ASN A 465 8.83 1.98 -26.51
N ILE A 466 8.01 1.53 -25.56
CA ILE A 466 8.30 1.64 -24.13
C ILE A 466 7.95 0.35 -23.36
N THR A 467 8.63 0.15 -22.24
CA THR A 467 8.37 -0.94 -21.28
C THR A 467 7.99 -0.39 -19.93
N ILE A 468 6.93 -0.92 -19.34
CA ILE A 468 6.35 -0.47 -18.09
C ILE A 468 6.54 -1.60 -17.10
N SER A 469 7.35 -1.34 -16.08
CA SER A 469 7.72 -2.33 -15.07
C SER A 469 7.14 -1.95 -13.72
N CYS A 470 6.29 -2.84 -13.19
CA CYS A 470 5.76 -2.76 -11.84
C CYS A 470 6.37 -3.84 -10.91
N CYS A 471 7.30 -4.66 -11.39
CA CYS A 471 7.87 -5.77 -10.60
C CYS A 471 9.02 -5.36 -9.66
N GLN A 472 9.37 -4.08 -9.61
CA GLN A 472 10.55 -3.58 -8.91
C GLN A 472 10.27 -2.94 -7.54
N GLY A 473 9.05 -3.11 -7.00
CA GLY A 473 8.65 -2.57 -5.69
C GLY A 473 7.49 -1.60 -5.83
N GLU A 474 7.43 -0.56 -4.99
CA GLU A 474 6.37 0.47 -5.07
C GLU A 474 6.63 1.51 -6.17
N THR A 475 7.87 1.64 -6.63
CA THR A 475 8.21 2.52 -7.73
C THR A 475 8.07 1.76 -9.04
N GLY A 476 7.18 2.26 -9.89
CA GLY A 476 7.02 1.80 -11.26
C GLY A 476 7.95 2.57 -12.19
N TYR A 477 8.55 1.87 -13.14
CA TYR A 477 9.49 2.46 -14.09
C TYR A 477 8.97 2.34 -15.51
N VAL A 478 9.10 3.43 -16.27
CA VAL A 478 8.87 3.45 -17.72
C VAL A 478 10.24 3.51 -18.40
N TYR A 479 10.61 2.44 -19.08
CA TYR A 479 11.85 2.31 -19.82
C TYR A 479 11.67 2.63 -21.30
N ASP A 480 12.69 3.23 -21.89
CA ASP A 480 12.80 3.39 -23.34
C ASP A 480 13.10 2.03 -24.01
N GLY A 481 12.36 1.74 -25.06
CA GLY A 481 12.43 0.48 -25.80
C GLY A 481 11.70 -0.70 -25.16
N LEU A 482 11.77 -1.84 -25.84
CA LEU A 482 11.17 -3.12 -25.40
C LEU A 482 12.21 -3.96 -24.65
N VAL A 483 12.27 -3.79 -23.33
CA VAL A 483 13.22 -4.49 -22.44
C VAL A 483 12.78 -5.93 -22.23
N LYS A 484 13.61 -6.92 -22.60
CA LYS A 484 13.25 -8.34 -22.42
C LYS A 484 12.89 -8.65 -20.96
N TYR A 485 11.85 -9.46 -20.76
CA TYR A 485 11.44 -9.95 -19.45
C TYR A 485 11.06 -11.44 -19.51
N SER A 486 11.06 -12.11 -18.37
CA SER A 486 10.55 -13.48 -18.19
C SER A 486 9.45 -13.51 -17.13
N VAL A 487 8.56 -14.49 -17.25
CA VAL A 487 7.50 -14.77 -16.27
C VAL A 487 7.68 -16.20 -15.79
N GLU A 488 7.81 -16.38 -14.47
CA GLU A 488 7.83 -17.69 -13.83
C GLU A 488 6.51 -17.90 -13.08
N THR A 489 5.80 -18.99 -13.37
CA THR A 489 4.54 -19.35 -12.71
C THR A 489 4.76 -20.57 -11.83
N VAL A 490 4.44 -20.46 -10.54
CA VAL A 490 4.61 -21.54 -9.57
C VAL A 490 3.27 -21.88 -8.91
N ASN A 491 2.94 -23.18 -8.84
CA ASN A 491 1.85 -23.68 -8.00
C ASN A 491 2.34 -23.80 -6.54
N LEU A 492 1.71 -23.09 -5.63
CA LEU A 492 2.13 -23.04 -4.23
C LEU A 492 1.75 -24.29 -3.42
N GLU A 493 0.77 -25.07 -3.89
CA GLU A 493 0.21 -26.21 -3.13
C GLU A 493 1.15 -27.44 -3.08
N ASP A 494 2.07 -27.57 -4.04
CA ASP A 494 2.90 -28.77 -4.22
C ASP A 494 4.29 -28.67 -3.56
N ILE A 495 4.57 -27.61 -2.80
CA ILE A 495 5.90 -27.35 -2.24
C ILE A 495 6.12 -28.16 -0.94
N PRO A 496 7.11 -29.07 -0.88
CA PRO A 496 7.33 -29.92 0.29
C PRO A 496 7.87 -29.13 1.49
N GLN A 497 7.59 -29.63 2.70
CA GLN A 497 8.28 -29.19 3.90
C GLN A 497 9.67 -29.83 4.03
N THR A 498 10.57 -29.13 4.71
CA THR A 498 11.96 -29.51 4.96
C THR A 498 12.28 -29.37 6.45
N ARG A 499 13.21 -30.17 6.96
CA ARG A 499 13.72 -30.02 8.34
C ARG A 499 14.66 -28.81 8.42
N THR A 500 15.57 -28.66 7.46
CA THR A 500 16.36 -27.44 7.30
C THR A 500 15.42 -26.34 6.79
N LYS A 501 15.35 -25.25 7.56
CA LYS A 501 14.46 -24.12 7.27
C LYS A 501 14.96 -23.32 6.08
N ILE A 502 14.09 -23.03 5.13
CA ILE A 502 14.37 -22.16 4.00
C ILE A 502 13.79 -20.78 4.28
N MET A 503 14.68 -19.86 4.62
CA MET A 503 14.38 -18.47 4.97
C MET A 503 14.74 -17.52 3.82
N MET A 504 14.37 -16.24 3.96
CA MET A 504 14.64 -15.22 2.95
C MET A 504 15.67 -14.17 3.36
N ASN A 505 16.44 -13.70 2.38
CA ASN A 505 17.22 -12.48 2.43
C ASN A 505 16.37 -11.35 1.83
N VAL A 506 16.00 -10.38 2.66
CA VAL A 506 15.13 -9.27 2.26
C VAL A 506 15.76 -7.94 2.68
N GLY A 507 15.35 -6.87 2.02
CA GLY A 507 15.85 -5.53 2.33
C GLY A 507 14.87 -4.41 1.96
N MET A 508 13.92 -4.67 1.07
CA MET A 508 12.94 -3.69 0.62
C MET A 508 11.60 -3.90 1.35
N PRO A 509 11.22 -3.01 2.29
CA PRO A 509 9.93 -3.11 2.99
C PRO A 509 8.71 -3.21 2.06
N GLU A 510 8.81 -2.58 0.90
CA GLU A 510 7.81 -2.50 -0.16
C GLU A 510 7.39 -3.87 -0.71
N LYS A 511 8.33 -4.82 -0.74
CA LYS A 511 8.11 -6.15 -1.30
C LYS A 511 7.67 -7.18 -0.26
N ALA A 512 7.73 -6.83 1.03
CA ALA A 512 7.55 -7.78 2.12
C ALA A 512 6.22 -8.55 2.07
N PHE A 513 5.12 -7.89 1.70
CA PHE A 513 3.80 -8.53 1.61
C PHE A 513 3.67 -9.49 0.42
N ALA A 514 4.38 -9.22 -0.68
CA ALA A 514 4.41 -10.09 -1.85
C ALA A 514 5.33 -11.29 -1.60
N GLU A 515 6.55 -11.02 -1.12
CA GLU A 515 7.56 -12.03 -0.82
C GLU A 515 7.11 -12.96 0.32
N GLY A 516 6.42 -12.44 1.33
CA GLY A 516 5.89 -13.21 2.45
C GLY A 516 4.85 -14.27 2.05
N ARG A 517 4.25 -14.16 0.87
CA ARG A 517 3.33 -15.18 0.31
C ARG A 517 4.04 -16.37 -0.30
N ILE A 518 5.31 -16.21 -0.68
CA ILE A 518 6.12 -17.31 -1.17
C ILE A 518 6.38 -18.25 0.03
N PRO A 519 6.14 -19.57 -0.07
CA PRO A 519 6.36 -20.50 1.02
C PRO A 519 7.77 -20.39 1.61
N ASN A 520 7.86 -19.93 2.85
CA ASN A 520 9.09 -19.60 3.55
C ASN A 520 8.98 -19.92 5.03
N ASP A 521 10.14 -20.03 5.68
CA ASP A 521 10.25 -20.29 7.12
C ASP A 521 10.76 -19.06 7.89
N GLY A 522 10.54 -17.86 7.34
CA GLY A 522 10.94 -16.56 7.88
C GLY A 522 12.00 -15.83 7.08
N VAL A 523 12.63 -14.84 7.70
CA VAL A 523 13.72 -14.03 7.13
C VAL A 523 14.99 -14.26 7.94
N GLY A 524 16.00 -14.86 7.32
CA GLY A 524 17.29 -15.12 7.98
C GLY A 524 18.25 -13.93 7.90
N LEU A 525 17.94 -12.95 7.03
CA LEU A 525 18.68 -11.70 6.91
C LEU A 525 17.78 -10.60 6.36
N ALA A 526 17.30 -9.71 7.24
CA ALA A 526 16.75 -8.41 6.88
C ALA A 526 17.85 -7.36 6.94
N ARG A 527 18.17 -6.75 5.79
CA ARG A 527 19.21 -5.73 5.64
C ARG A 527 18.61 -4.34 5.76
N GLN A 528 18.89 -3.65 6.85
CA GLN A 528 18.37 -2.30 7.06
C GLN A 528 19.10 -1.21 6.27
N GLU A 529 20.25 -1.50 5.65
CA GLU A 529 20.98 -0.55 4.81
C GLU A 529 20.13 -0.07 3.64
N PHE A 530 19.26 -0.92 3.11
CA PHE A 530 18.26 -0.54 2.11
C PHE A 530 17.25 0.46 2.68
N ILE A 531 16.81 0.26 3.93
CA ILE A 531 15.89 1.17 4.61
C ILE A 531 16.56 2.53 4.79
N ILE A 532 17.80 2.54 5.27
CA ILE A 532 18.58 3.77 5.48
C ILE A 532 18.81 4.49 4.15
N ASN A 533 19.22 3.81 3.09
CA ASN A 533 19.49 4.45 1.81
C ASN A 533 18.21 4.99 1.13
N ALA A 534 17.14 4.20 1.10
CA ALA A 534 15.95 4.52 0.31
C ALA A 534 14.95 5.43 1.04
N HIS A 535 14.81 5.29 2.36
CA HIS A 535 13.76 6.00 3.13
C HIS A 535 14.31 7.07 4.06
N ILE A 536 15.58 7.00 4.43
CA ILE A 536 16.21 7.98 5.32
C ILE A 536 17.12 8.91 4.53
N GLY A 537 18.08 8.38 3.77
CA GLY A 537 19.00 9.09 2.88
C GLY A 537 19.95 10.08 3.55
N ILE A 538 19.93 10.18 4.89
CA ILE A 538 20.65 11.17 5.68
C ILE A 538 21.52 10.48 6.71
N HIS A 539 22.75 10.97 6.87
CA HIS A 539 23.66 10.44 7.89
C HIS A 539 23.07 10.68 9.30
N PRO A 540 23.01 9.68 10.19
CA PRO A 540 22.35 9.81 11.50
C PRO A 540 22.98 10.91 12.38
N LEU A 541 24.30 11.07 12.33
CA LEU A 541 24.97 12.17 13.05
C LEU A 541 24.64 13.56 12.49
N ALA A 542 24.23 13.68 11.22
CA ALA A 542 23.77 14.94 10.66
C ALA A 542 22.40 15.34 11.23
N LEU A 543 21.52 14.36 11.47
CA LEU A 543 20.23 14.58 12.13
C LEU A 543 20.41 14.93 13.61
N LEU A 544 21.34 14.26 14.30
CA LEU A 544 21.64 14.53 15.71
C LEU A 544 22.27 15.92 15.92
N ASN A 545 23.20 16.30 15.04
CA ASN A 545 23.93 17.57 15.14
C ASN A 545 23.29 18.69 14.30
N TYR A 546 22.01 18.55 13.95
CA TYR A 546 21.34 19.44 13.01
C TYR A 546 21.39 20.92 13.42
N GLU A 547 21.24 21.23 14.71
CA GLU A 547 21.35 22.60 15.22
C GLU A 547 22.77 23.19 15.13
N GLU A 548 23.80 22.34 15.21
CA GLU A 548 25.18 22.77 14.95
C GLU A 548 25.40 23.02 13.45
N LEU A 549 24.85 22.15 12.59
CA LEU A 549 24.91 22.32 11.14
C LEU A 549 24.21 23.61 10.69
N LYS A 550 23.07 23.98 11.29
CA LYS A 550 22.42 25.28 11.05
C LYS A 550 23.34 26.46 11.35
N LYS A 551 24.07 26.43 12.47
CA LYS A 551 25.01 27.50 12.83
C LYS A 551 26.16 27.58 11.85
N LYS A 552 26.70 26.43 11.41
CA LYS A 552 27.78 26.35 10.41
C LYS A 552 27.31 26.78 9.02
N ALA A 553 26.06 26.48 8.65
CA ALA A 553 25.45 26.87 7.37
C ALA A 553 25.44 28.38 7.11
N LEU A 554 25.51 29.21 8.17
CA LEU A 554 25.61 30.67 8.02
C LEU A 554 26.90 31.10 7.31
N ASN A 555 27.96 30.29 7.38
CA ASN A 555 29.29 30.62 6.85
C ASN A 555 29.80 29.60 5.81
N ASP A 556 29.09 28.49 5.58
CA ASP A 556 29.47 27.44 4.65
C ASP A 556 28.30 27.06 3.72
N GLN A 557 28.44 27.39 2.43
CA GLN A 557 27.41 27.16 1.43
C GLN A 557 27.13 25.68 1.16
N ARG A 558 28.14 24.80 1.31
CA ARG A 558 27.96 23.35 1.15
C ARG A 558 27.12 22.80 2.30
N ILE A 559 27.39 23.24 3.53
CA ILE A 559 26.59 22.88 4.71
C ILE A 559 25.18 23.47 4.63
N ALA A 560 25.02 24.70 4.13
CA ALA A 560 23.70 25.29 3.90
C ALA A 560 22.84 24.42 2.95
N GLY A 561 23.44 23.88 1.89
CA GLY A 561 22.77 22.92 1.00
C GLY A 561 22.36 21.61 1.69
N VAL A 562 23.16 21.13 2.66
CA VAL A 562 22.81 19.96 3.49
C VAL A 562 21.60 20.27 4.39
N VAL A 563 21.64 21.38 5.12
CA VAL A 563 20.54 21.80 6.02
C VAL A 563 19.24 21.96 5.26
N TYR A 564 19.26 22.63 4.10
CA TYR A 564 18.09 22.82 3.24
C TYR A 564 17.46 21.49 2.83
N LYS A 565 18.27 20.52 2.37
CA LYS A 565 17.78 19.20 1.99
C LYS A 565 17.26 18.39 3.19
N ILE A 566 17.90 18.50 4.35
CA ILE A 566 17.39 17.87 5.59
C ILE A 566 15.99 18.43 5.89
N ASP A 567 15.79 19.76 5.86
CA ASP A 567 14.48 20.36 6.11
C ASP A 567 13.41 19.91 5.13
N GLN A 568 13.76 19.79 3.84
CA GLN A 568 12.84 19.30 2.82
C GLN A 568 12.40 17.85 3.10
N ILE A 569 13.35 16.94 3.34
CA ILE A 569 13.08 15.51 3.58
C ILE A 569 12.33 15.29 4.89
N THR A 570 12.65 16.09 5.91
CA THR A 570 12.12 15.95 7.27
C THR A 570 11.05 17.00 7.58
N SER A 571 10.37 17.52 6.56
CA SER A 571 9.43 18.64 6.67
C SER A 571 8.28 18.38 7.65
N VAL A 572 7.85 17.12 7.78
CA VAL A 572 6.81 16.68 8.73
C VAL A 572 7.34 16.34 10.13
N TYR A 573 8.63 16.52 10.38
CA TYR A 573 9.29 16.23 11.66
C TYR A 573 9.91 17.48 12.26
N GLU A 574 9.43 17.87 13.44
CA GLU A 574 10.06 18.90 14.26
C GLU A 574 11.39 18.38 14.83
N ASP A 575 11.37 17.22 15.48
CA ASP A 575 12.59 16.52 15.93
C ASP A 575 13.16 15.64 14.81
N LYS A 576 14.32 16.04 14.27
CA LYS A 576 15.01 15.35 13.18
C LYS A 576 15.49 13.95 13.57
N ARG A 577 15.67 13.67 14.87
CA ARG A 577 16.02 12.34 15.38
C ARG A 577 14.84 11.38 15.24
N LYS A 578 13.63 11.87 15.50
CA LYS A 578 12.39 11.08 15.39
C LYS A 578 12.17 10.60 13.95
N PHE A 579 12.56 11.38 12.94
CA PHE A 579 12.54 10.94 11.54
C PHE A 579 13.32 9.64 11.33
N PHE A 580 14.56 9.54 11.82
CA PHE A 580 15.38 8.33 11.68
C PHE A 580 14.73 7.14 12.40
N ILE A 581 14.33 7.34 13.65
CA ILE A 581 13.73 6.29 14.49
C ILE A 581 12.44 5.76 13.85
N ASP A 582 11.56 6.66 13.43
CA ASP A 582 10.27 6.30 12.87
C ASP A 582 10.42 5.61 11.51
N LYS A 583 11.26 6.12 10.60
CA LYS A 583 11.45 5.51 9.28
C LYS A 583 12.13 4.15 9.34
N LEU A 584 13.12 3.98 10.22
CA LEU A 584 13.75 2.68 10.42
C LEU A 584 12.78 1.68 11.07
N SER A 585 12.06 2.11 12.10
CA SER A 585 11.04 1.29 12.77
C SER A 585 9.95 0.86 11.79
N GLU A 586 9.43 1.77 10.97
CA GLU A 586 8.43 1.50 9.93
C GLU A 586 8.96 0.47 8.91
N GLY A 587 10.15 0.70 8.34
CA GLY A 587 10.73 -0.23 7.37
C GLY A 587 10.92 -1.64 7.93
N VAL A 588 11.47 -1.76 9.15
CA VAL A 588 11.64 -3.05 9.83
C VAL A 588 10.29 -3.68 10.18
N SER A 589 9.34 -2.88 10.66
CA SER A 589 8.00 -3.36 11.04
C SER A 589 7.24 -3.90 9.85
N ARG A 590 7.33 -3.24 8.68
CA ARG A 590 6.68 -3.69 7.46
C ARG A 590 7.25 -5.02 6.95
N ILE A 591 8.57 -5.19 7.03
CA ILE A 591 9.21 -6.49 6.75
C ILE A 591 8.70 -7.55 7.74
N ALA A 592 8.80 -7.30 9.04
CA ALA A 592 8.39 -8.25 10.07
C ALA A 592 6.91 -8.62 10.01
N ALA A 593 6.04 -7.68 9.64
CA ALA A 593 4.61 -7.89 9.43
C ALA A 593 4.33 -8.78 8.21
N GLY A 594 5.09 -8.67 7.12
CA GLY A 594 4.90 -9.49 5.92
C GLY A 594 5.24 -10.96 6.09
N PHE A 595 6.11 -11.28 7.07
CA PHE A 595 6.53 -12.65 7.38
C PHE A 595 5.96 -13.18 8.70
N TYR A 596 5.09 -12.42 9.36
CA TYR A 596 4.52 -12.80 10.65
C TYR A 596 3.71 -14.11 10.55
N PRO A 597 3.83 -15.06 11.49
CA PRO A 597 4.58 -14.98 12.75
C PRO A 597 6.03 -15.51 12.69
N ASN A 598 6.56 -15.82 11.50
CA ASN A 598 7.91 -16.35 11.35
C ASN A 598 8.97 -15.33 11.80
N ASP A 599 10.10 -15.84 12.28
CA ASP A 599 11.22 -15.02 12.74
C ASP A 599 11.77 -14.15 11.59
N VAL A 600 12.07 -12.89 11.91
CA VAL A 600 12.74 -11.94 11.02
C VAL A 600 14.01 -11.44 11.67
N ILE A 601 15.16 -11.96 11.23
CA ILE A 601 16.47 -11.62 11.79
C ILE A 601 16.99 -10.35 11.13
N VAL A 602 16.88 -9.22 11.83
CA VAL A 602 17.35 -7.91 11.36
C VAL A 602 18.82 -7.76 11.69
N ARG A 603 19.65 -7.56 10.65
CA ARG A 603 21.06 -7.25 10.83
C ARG A 603 21.22 -5.78 11.17
N LEU A 604 21.97 -5.50 12.24
CA LEU A 604 22.39 -4.14 12.58
C LEU A 604 23.26 -3.56 11.47
N SER A 605 23.48 -2.24 11.48
CA SER A 605 24.02 -1.53 10.33
C SER A 605 25.45 -1.98 10.08
N ASP A 606 25.70 -2.53 8.89
CA ASP A 606 27.02 -3.01 8.47
C ASP A 606 27.65 -2.10 7.40
N PHE A 607 27.16 -0.86 7.27
CA PHE A 607 27.77 0.10 6.35
C PHE A 607 29.25 0.31 6.64
N LYS A 608 30.01 0.38 5.55
CA LYS A 608 31.40 0.86 5.53
C LYS A 608 31.41 2.38 5.62
N THR A 609 32.56 2.94 5.98
CA THR A 609 32.78 4.40 6.05
C THR A 609 32.45 5.11 4.74
N ASN A 610 32.91 4.58 3.61
CA ASN A 610 32.62 5.13 2.28
C ASN A 610 31.13 5.04 1.87
N GLU A 611 30.36 4.12 2.44
CA GLU A 611 28.91 4.04 2.20
C GLU A 611 28.15 5.08 3.02
N TYR A 612 28.52 5.24 4.30
CA TYR A 612 27.99 6.32 5.13
C TYR A 612 28.36 7.71 4.59
N GLU A 613 29.54 7.86 3.99
CA GLU A 613 30.01 9.11 3.39
C GLU A 613 29.06 9.63 2.29
N ASN A 614 28.46 8.69 1.54
CA ASN A 614 27.55 8.97 0.43
C ASN A 614 26.15 9.43 0.89
N LEU A 615 25.79 9.23 2.16
CA LEU A 615 24.54 9.77 2.70
C LEU A 615 24.61 11.30 2.79
N LEU A 616 23.45 11.96 2.79
CA LEU A 616 23.41 13.41 2.95
C LEU A 616 24.08 13.82 4.27
N GLY A 617 25.14 14.63 4.17
CA GLY A 617 25.94 15.09 5.30
C GLY A 617 27.00 14.09 5.80
N GLY A 618 27.15 12.91 5.18
CA GLY A 618 28.07 11.85 5.60
C GLY A 618 29.55 12.25 5.58
N TYR A 619 29.98 12.97 4.54
CA TYR A 619 31.36 13.48 4.40
C TYR A 619 31.88 14.34 5.55
N LEU A 620 31.01 14.82 6.45
CA LEU A 620 31.39 15.59 7.63
C LEU A 620 31.85 14.69 8.80
N TYR A 621 31.48 13.41 8.77
CA TYR A 621 31.64 12.48 9.89
C TYR A 621 32.52 11.28 9.55
N GLU A 622 32.57 10.88 8.28
CA GLU A 622 33.28 9.67 7.87
C GLU A 622 34.75 9.94 7.54
N PRO A 623 35.70 9.17 8.13
CA PRO A 623 37.10 9.23 7.75
C PRO A 623 37.35 8.48 6.42
N VAL A 624 38.38 8.88 5.69
CA VAL A 624 38.86 8.13 4.53
C VAL A 624 39.68 6.93 5.00
N GLU A 625 39.25 5.72 4.63
CA GLU A 625 39.96 4.48 4.93
C GLU A 625 40.58 3.88 3.65
N SER A 626 41.80 3.35 3.76
CA SER A 626 42.45 2.67 2.63
C SER A 626 41.77 1.34 2.28
N ASN A 627 41.16 0.66 3.26
CA ASN A 627 40.48 -0.63 3.08
C ASN A 627 39.15 -0.66 3.84
N PRO A 628 38.09 -0.03 3.32
CA PRO A 628 36.79 0.05 4.01
C PRO A 628 36.17 -1.30 4.35
N MET A 629 36.50 -2.36 3.57
CA MET A 629 36.02 -3.74 3.82
C MET A 629 36.37 -4.26 5.22
N ILE A 630 37.54 -3.93 5.75
CA ILE A 630 38.05 -4.37 7.06
C ILE A 630 38.16 -3.23 8.08
N GLY A 631 37.62 -2.06 7.73
CA GLY A 631 37.72 -0.80 8.45
C GLY A 631 36.68 -0.59 9.55
N TRP A 632 36.33 0.66 9.82
CA TRP A 632 35.43 1.09 10.89
C TRP A 632 33.94 0.83 10.56
N ARG A 633 33.53 -0.42 10.76
CA ARG A 633 32.17 -0.95 10.50
C ARG A 633 31.74 -2.01 11.51
N GLY A 634 30.46 -2.39 11.44
CA GLY A 634 29.83 -3.39 12.29
C GLY A 634 30.04 -3.13 13.77
N ALA A 635 30.22 -4.20 14.57
CA ALA A 635 30.36 -4.13 16.02
C ALA A 635 31.30 -3.02 16.52
N SER A 636 32.45 -2.82 15.85
CA SER A 636 33.47 -1.86 16.28
C SER A 636 33.01 -0.41 16.29
N ARG A 637 32.02 -0.13 15.46
CA ARG A 637 31.46 1.20 15.27
C ARG A 637 30.42 1.52 16.34
N TYR A 638 29.67 0.52 16.80
CA TYR A 638 28.52 0.71 17.69
C TYR A 638 28.89 1.27 19.07
N TYR A 639 29.99 0.80 19.65
CA TYR A 639 30.47 1.25 20.96
C TYR A 639 31.49 2.39 20.89
N ASP A 640 31.89 2.84 19.70
CA ASP A 640 32.80 3.97 19.56
C ASP A 640 32.11 5.26 19.99
N GLU A 641 32.76 6.07 20.82
CA GLU A 641 32.16 7.29 21.39
C GLU A 641 31.64 8.26 20.32
N LYS A 642 32.27 8.30 19.14
CA LYS A 642 31.86 9.19 18.04
C LYS A 642 30.58 8.75 17.34
N PHE A 643 30.26 7.46 17.38
CA PHE A 643 29.12 6.89 16.64
C PHE A 643 28.05 6.27 17.54
N MET A 644 28.34 6.00 18.81
CA MET A 644 27.39 5.47 19.78
C MET A 644 26.04 6.23 19.80
N PRO A 645 25.99 7.58 19.69
CA PRO A 645 24.71 8.29 19.58
C PRO A 645 23.88 7.95 18.33
N ALA A 646 24.54 7.63 17.21
CA ALA A 646 23.85 7.16 16.00
C ALA A 646 23.32 5.73 16.18
N PHE A 647 24.10 4.86 16.82
CA PHE A 647 23.67 3.49 17.15
C PHE A 647 22.50 3.47 18.15
N GLU A 648 22.42 4.46 19.04
CA GLU A 648 21.25 4.64 19.91
C GLU A 648 19.95 4.82 19.11
N LEU A 649 19.96 5.62 18.04
CA LEU A 649 18.77 5.78 17.19
C LEU A 649 18.30 4.46 16.56
N GLU A 650 19.24 3.62 16.16
CA GLU A 650 18.99 2.29 15.61
C GLU A 650 18.35 1.35 16.65
N CYS A 651 18.91 1.33 17.87
CA CYS A 651 18.33 0.55 18.98
C CYS A 651 16.92 1.03 19.36
N LEU A 652 16.70 2.34 19.40
CA LEU A 652 15.40 2.93 19.68
C LEU A 652 14.36 2.55 18.62
N ALA A 653 14.74 2.53 17.34
CA ALA A 653 13.87 2.10 16.25
C ALA A 653 13.46 0.63 16.37
N LEU A 654 14.41 -0.27 16.65
CA LEU A 654 14.14 -1.69 16.85
C LEU A 654 13.27 -1.95 18.10
N ARG A 655 13.52 -1.21 19.19
CA ARG A 655 12.70 -1.26 20.39
C ARG A 655 11.28 -0.79 20.10
N LYS A 656 11.11 0.28 19.31
CA LYS A 656 9.80 0.76 18.87
C LYS A 656 9.04 -0.32 18.08
N ALA A 657 9.67 -0.92 17.07
CA ALA A 657 9.08 -1.98 16.26
C ALA A 657 8.68 -3.22 17.10
N ARG A 658 9.49 -3.60 18.09
CA ARG A 658 9.18 -4.75 18.96
C ARG A 658 8.12 -4.45 20.01
N SER A 659 8.32 -3.42 20.82
CA SER A 659 7.55 -3.19 22.05
C SER A 659 6.27 -2.36 21.81
N GLU A 660 6.36 -1.31 21.00
CA GLU A 660 5.25 -0.39 20.73
C GLU A 660 4.34 -0.93 19.62
N VAL A 661 4.92 -1.36 18.49
CA VAL A 661 4.17 -1.95 17.36
C VAL A 661 3.77 -3.41 17.67
N GLY A 662 4.57 -4.13 18.47
CA GLY A 662 4.26 -5.48 18.96
C GLY A 662 4.87 -6.64 18.17
N LEU A 663 5.85 -6.38 17.29
CA LEU A 663 6.43 -7.39 16.39
C LEU A 663 7.57 -8.17 17.07
N THR A 664 7.23 -9.08 17.98
CA THR A 664 8.20 -9.88 18.74
C THR A 664 8.92 -10.96 17.93
N ASN A 665 8.51 -11.18 16.68
CA ASN A 665 9.22 -12.02 15.71
C ASN A 665 10.51 -11.36 15.17
N ILE A 666 10.77 -10.07 15.44
CA ILE A 666 12.01 -9.39 15.05
C ILE A 666 13.20 -9.87 15.90
N LYS A 667 14.15 -10.61 15.35
CA LYS A 667 15.43 -10.91 16.03
C LYS A 667 16.49 -9.91 15.57
N VAL A 668 17.61 -9.84 16.28
CA VAL A 668 18.71 -8.93 15.94
C VAL A 668 19.97 -9.73 15.63
N MET A 669 20.78 -9.26 14.69
CA MET A 669 22.06 -9.85 14.35
C MET A 669 23.17 -8.80 14.35
N VAL A 670 24.26 -9.07 15.07
CA VAL A 670 25.46 -8.22 15.13
C VAL A 670 26.43 -8.63 14.02
N PRO A 671 26.67 -7.78 13.01
CA PRO A 671 27.68 -8.01 11.98
C PRO A 671 29.08 -7.59 12.42
N PHE A 672 30.08 -8.10 11.71
CA PHE A 672 31.49 -7.76 11.77
C PHE A 672 32.07 -7.73 13.19
N CYS A 673 31.60 -8.65 14.04
CA CYS A 673 32.04 -8.79 15.42
C CYS A 673 33.35 -9.59 15.47
N ARG A 674 34.47 -8.91 15.68
CA ARG A 674 35.82 -9.47 15.57
C ARG A 674 36.20 -10.36 16.74
N THR A 675 35.73 -10.06 17.94
CA THR A 675 36.11 -10.79 19.17
C THR A 675 34.94 -11.00 20.13
N PRO A 676 34.97 -12.05 20.99
CA PRO A 676 33.96 -12.23 22.03
C PRO A 676 33.84 -11.04 22.99
N ALA A 677 34.96 -10.36 23.30
CA ALA A 677 34.95 -9.15 24.14
C ALA A 677 34.20 -7.98 23.48
N GLU A 678 34.31 -7.87 22.15
CA GLU A 678 33.52 -6.92 21.38
C GLU A 678 32.03 -7.25 21.43
N GLY A 679 31.67 -8.52 21.25
CA GLY A 679 30.29 -8.99 21.35
C GLY A 679 29.66 -8.65 22.70
N LYS A 680 30.36 -8.88 23.81
CA LYS A 680 29.89 -8.51 25.16
C LYS A 680 29.61 -7.01 25.29
N ARG A 681 30.49 -6.15 24.76
CA ARG A 681 30.29 -4.69 24.79
C ARG A 681 29.04 -4.28 24.01
N VAL A 682 28.80 -4.87 22.84
CA VAL A 682 27.60 -4.59 22.04
C VAL A 682 26.34 -5.04 22.76
N ILE A 683 26.31 -6.26 23.32
CA ILE A 683 25.17 -6.76 24.10
C ILE A 683 24.89 -5.87 25.32
N GLU A 684 25.91 -5.47 26.07
CA GLU A 684 25.77 -4.56 27.21
C GLU A 684 25.24 -3.19 26.79
N LEU A 685 25.68 -2.66 25.65
CA LEU A 685 25.20 -1.39 25.11
C LEU A 685 23.74 -1.51 24.66
N MET A 686 23.38 -2.54 23.90
CA MET A 686 21.99 -2.82 23.51
C MET A 686 21.07 -2.93 24.74
N LYS A 687 21.54 -3.63 25.79
CA LYS A 687 20.82 -3.74 27.06
C LYS A 687 20.57 -2.37 27.71
N LYS A 688 21.59 -1.49 27.76
CA LYS A 688 21.46 -0.12 28.28
C LYS A 688 20.45 0.71 27.48
N LEU A 689 20.32 0.44 26.18
CA LEU A 689 19.39 1.12 25.27
C LEU A 689 17.99 0.48 25.25
N GLY A 690 17.77 -0.59 26.04
CA GLY A 690 16.47 -1.23 26.23
C GLY A 690 16.18 -2.40 25.26
N LEU A 691 17.20 -2.98 24.64
CA LEU A 691 17.12 -4.23 23.90
C LEU A 691 17.83 -5.33 24.69
N VAL A 692 17.08 -6.08 25.50
CA VAL A 692 17.62 -7.08 26.43
C VAL A 692 17.39 -8.48 25.87
N GLN A 693 18.46 -9.27 25.71
CA GLN A 693 18.36 -10.68 25.32
C GLN A 693 17.42 -11.46 26.26
N GLY A 694 16.52 -12.26 25.68
CA GLY A 694 15.50 -13.04 26.37
C GLY A 694 14.22 -12.28 26.71
N GLU A 695 14.24 -10.95 26.80
CA GLU A 695 13.06 -10.14 27.10
C GLU A 695 12.14 -10.07 25.87
N ASP A 696 10.84 -10.31 26.07
CA ASP A 696 9.84 -10.47 25.01
C ASP A 696 10.27 -11.45 23.90
N GLY A 697 11.08 -12.45 24.25
CA GLY A 697 11.63 -13.42 23.30
C GLY A 697 12.65 -12.84 22.31
N LEU A 698 13.33 -11.73 22.65
CA LEU A 698 14.42 -11.20 21.83
C LEU A 698 15.61 -12.18 21.84
N GLU A 699 15.96 -12.67 20.65
CA GLU A 699 17.20 -13.41 20.42
C GLU A 699 18.18 -12.49 19.68
N VAL A 700 19.46 -12.56 20.05
CA VAL A 700 20.55 -11.83 19.38
C VAL A 700 21.55 -12.82 18.80
N TYR A 701 21.74 -12.73 17.49
CA TYR A 701 22.64 -13.55 16.70
C TYR A 701 23.96 -12.81 16.44
N VAL A 702 25.02 -13.56 16.15
CA VAL A 702 26.25 -13.01 15.58
C VAL A 702 26.41 -13.50 14.14
N MET A 703 26.82 -12.59 13.26
CA MET A 703 27.22 -12.96 11.92
C MET A 703 28.60 -13.62 11.99
N CYS A 704 28.69 -14.90 11.65
CA CYS A 704 29.93 -15.65 11.58
C CYS A 704 30.56 -15.43 10.20
N GLU A 705 31.36 -14.38 10.09
CA GLU A 705 31.87 -13.91 8.81
C GLU A 705 33.36 -13.54 8.84
N ILE A 706 34.00 -13.67 9.99
CA ILE A 706 35.43 -13.46 10.21
C ILE A 706 36.04 -14.80 10.69
N PRO A 707 37.25 -15.19 10.24
CA PRO A 707 37.89 -16.42 10.72
C PRO A 707 37.98 -16.54 12.25
N SER A 708 38.12 -15.42 12.98
CA SER A 708 38.08 -15.41 14.44
C SER A 708 36.74 -15.85 15.02
N ASN A 709 35.61 -15.64 14.32
CA ASN A 709 34.31 -16.15 14.73
C ASN A 709 34.26 -17.67 14.70
N VAL A 710 34.94 -18.29 13.74
CA VAL A 710 35.00 -19.75 13.60
C VAL A 710 35.95 -20.35 14.63
N ILE A 711 37.14 -19.75 14.77
CA ILE A 711 38.18 -20.22 15.71
C ILE A 711 37.70 -20.13 17.16
N CYS A 712 36.98 -19.06 17.52
CA CYS A 712 36.48 -18.82 18.88
C CYS A 712 34.95 -19.04 18.99
N ALA A 713 34.37 -19.90 18.14
CA ALA A 713 32.92 -20.10 18.06
C ALA A 713 32.29 -20.51 19.40
N ASP A 714 33.01 -21.28 20.22
CA ASP A 714 32.56 -21.73 21.54
C ASP A 714 32.35 -20.56 22.51
N GLN A 715 33.20 -19.53 22.44
CA GLN A 715 33.10 -18.32 23.27
C GLN A 715 32.02 -17.37 22.77
N PHE A 716 31.85 -17.27 21.44
CA PHE A 716 30.74 -16.52 20.86
C PHE A 716 29.39 -17.16 21.23
N ALA A 717 29.30 -18.49 21.27
CA ALA A 717 28.10 -19.23 21.63
C ALA A 717 27.64 -18.96 23.07
N ASP A 718 28.56 -18.59 23.98
CA ASP A 718 28.24 -18.23 25.35
C ASP A 718 27.61 -16.81 25.47
N ILE A 719 27.69 -16.00 24.41
CA ILE A 719 27.19 -14.61 24.36
C ILE A 719 25.91 -14.51 23.53
N PHE A 720 25.88 -15.16 22.37
CA PHE A 720 24.81 -15.03 21.38
C PHE A 720 23.84 -16.22 21.42
N ASP A 721 22.61 -16.00 20.97
CA ASP A 721 21.54 -17.01 20.91
C ASP A 721 21.66 -17.91 19.66
N GLY A 722 22.38 -17.43 18.64
CA GLY A 722 22.68 -18.20 17.45
C GLY A 722 23.71 -17.53 16.54
N PHE A 723 23.98 -18.21 15.43
CA PHE A 723 24.93 -17.79 14.40
C PHE A 723 24.23 -17.67 13.04
N SER A 724 24.69 -16.72 12.23
CA SER A 724 24.41 -16.72 10.80
C SER A 724 25.71 -16.59 10.03
N ILE A 725 26.05 -17.60 9.23
CA ILE A 725 27.29 -17.59 8.46
C ILE A 725 27.15 -16.57 7.33
N GLY A 726 28.03 -15.57 7.33
CA GLY A 726 28.20 -14.65 6.21
C GLY A 726 29.26 -15.20 5.26
N SER A 727 28.87 -16.09 4.34
CA SER A 727 29.84 -16.81 3.49
C SER A 727 30.69 -15.89 2.63
N ASN A 728 30.15 -14.72 2.30
CA ASN A 728 30.83 -13.72 1.49
C ASN A 728 32.10 -13.20 2.15
N ASP A 729 31.95 -12.50 3.27
CA ASP A 729 33.08 -11.93 4.01
C ASP A 729 33.97 -13.04 4.60
N LEU A 730 33.40 -14.19 4.99
CA LEU A 730 34.19 -15.34 5.46
C LEU A 730 35.13 -15.84 4.37
N THR A 731 34.66 -15.96 3.12
CA THR A 731 35.48 -16.37 1.98
C THR A 731 36.55 -15.34 1.68
N GLN A 732 36.18 -14.06 1.65
CA GLN A 732 37.12 -12.95 1.42
C GLN A 732 38.27 -12.96 2.43
N LEU A 733 37.96 -13.07 3.72
CA LEU A 733 38.96 -13.01 4.79
C LEU A 733 39.75 -14.31 4.94
N THR A 734 39.16 -15.46 4.62
CA THR A 734 39.87 -16.76 4.63
C THR A 734 40.89 -16.83 3.50
N LEU A 735 40.55 -16.32 2.32
CA LEU A 735 41.42 -16.37 1.14
C LEU A 735 42.30 -15.13 0.97
N GLY A 736 42.07 -14.07 1.74
CA GLY A 736 42.79 -12.80 1.64
C GLY A 736 42.46 -12.03 0.35
N LEU A 737 41.19 -11.99 -0.03
CA LEU A 737 40.72 -11.44 -1.30
C LEU A 737 39.75 -10.27 -1.11
N ASP A 738 39.91 -9.25 -1.95
CA ASP A 738 38.84 -8.29 -2.22
C ASP A 738 38.07 -8.75 -3.46
N ARG A 739 36.80 -9.12 -3.28
CA ARG A 739 35.96 -9.58 -4.40
C ARG A 739 35.59 -8.46 -5.37
N ASP A 740 35.67 -7.20 -4.94
CA ASP A 740 35.41 -6.05 -5.80
C ASP A 740 36.66 -5.73 -6.67
N SER A 741 37.82 -6.32 -6.33
CA SER A 741 39.04 -6.18 -7.12
C SER A 741 39.05 -7.15 -8.30
N SER A 742 38.89 -6.60 -9.50
CA SER A 742 38.90 -7.38 -10.76
C SER A 742 40.18 -8.20 -10.99
N LEU A 743 41.29 -7.83 -10.35
CA LEU A 743 42.57 -8.54 -10.46
C LEU A 743 42.57 -9.91 -9.78
N VAL A 744 41.79 -10.08 -8.71
CA VAL A 744 41.81 -11.29 -7.87
C VAL A 744 40.45 -11.92 -7.65
N ALA A 745 39.36 -11.26 -8.06
CA ALA A 745 37.98 -11.75 -7.92
C ALA A 745 37.76 -13.15 -8.52
N HIS A 746 38.52 -13.55 -9.55
CA HIS A 746 38.45 -14.88 -10.15
C HIS A 746 38.88 -16.03 -9.22
N LEU A 747 39.55 -15.72 -8.10
CA LEU A 747 39.95 -16.68 -7.06
C LEU A 747 38.88 -16.89 -5.99
N TYR A 748 37.81 -16.08 -5.99
CA TYR A 748 36.72 -16.17 -5.03
C TYR A 748 35.84 -17.38 -5.33
N ASP A 749 35.76 -18.32 -4.38
CA ASP A 749 34.86 -19.47 -4.43
C ASP A 749 34.49 -19.91 -3.01
N GLU A 750 33.22 -19.79 -2.64
CA GLU A 750 32.71 -20.20 -1.33
C GLU A 750 32.82 -21.72 -1.09
N ARG A 751 32.99 -22.52 -2.15
CA ARG A 751 33.17 -23.97 -2.08
C ARG A 751 34.62 -24.37 -1.86
N ASN A 752 35.55 -23.42 -1.77
CA ASN A 752 36.95 -23.68 -1.47
C ASN A 752 37.08 -24.53 -0.20
N ASP A 753 38.00 -25.50 -0.19
CA ASP A 753 38.17 -26.44 0.92
C ASP A 753 38.43 -25.74 2.26
N ALA A 754 39.19 -24.64 2.26
CA ALA A 754 39.44 -23.85 3.47
C ALA A 754 38.13 -23.28 4.03
N VAL A 755 37.27 -22.72 3.17
CA VAL A 755 35.98 -22.14 3.56
C VAL A 755 35.03 -23.23 4.03
N LYS A 756 34.89 -24.34 3.29
CA LYS A 756 34.03 -25.47 3.69
C LYS A 756 34.43 -26.06 5.04
N ARG A 757 35.73 -26.19 5.33
CA ARG A 757 36.22 -26.65 6.63
C ARG A 757 35.84 -25.71 7.75
N LEU A 758 36.00 -24.40 7.55
CA LEU A 758 35.61 -23.40 8.54
C LEU A 758 34.09 -23.40 8.80
N ILE A 759 33.29 -23.49 7.73
CA ILE A 759 31.83 -23.60 7.83
C ILE A 759 31.43 -24.84 8.62
N LYS A 760 31.99 -26.01 8.29
CA LYS A 760 31.72 -27.25 9.03
C LYS A 760 32.10 -27.11 10.51
N GLN A 761 33.29 -26.55 10.79
CA GLN A 761 33.77 -26.37 12.15
C GLN A 761 32.79 -25.51 12.99
N VAL A 762 32.33 -24.38 12.46
CA VAL A 762 31.38 -23.53 13.23
C VAL A 762 30.02 -24.21 13.40
N ILE A 763 29.54 -24.97 12.41
CA ILE A 763 28.31 -25.76 12.54
C ILE A 763 28.46 -26.80 13.66
N ASP A 764 29.54 -27.58 13.66
CA ASP A 764 29.79 -28.60 14.68
C ASP A 764 29.82 -27.96 16.09
N VAL A 765 30.49 -26.82 16.26
CA VAL A 765 30.55 -26.11 17.55
C VAL A 765 29.18 -25.57 17.97
N ALA A 766 28.45 -24.92 17.05
CA ALA A 766 27.12 -24.37 17.35
C ALA A 766 26.16 -25.48 17.78
N LYS A 767 26.17 -26.63 17.08
CA LYS A 767 25.36 -27.81 17.45
C LYS A 767 25.75 -28.38 18.79
N ALA A 768 27.05 -28.53 19.07
CA ALA A 768 27.53 -29.02 20.37
C ALA A 768 27.10 -28.10 21.53
N LYS A 769 26.98 -26.78 21.27
CA LYS A 769 26.50 -25.78 22.23
C LYS A 769 24.98 -25.61 22.25
N GLY A 770 24.23 -26.35 21.43
CA GLY A 770 22.77 -26.23 21.32
C GLY A 770 22.30 -24.88 20.77
N LYS A 771 23.12 -24.21 19.97
CA LYS A 771 22.82 -22.91 19.36
C LYS A 771 22.31 -23.07 17.94
N LYS A 772 21.36 -22.20 17.55
CA LYS A 772 20.87 -22.13 16.18
C LYS A 772 21.99 -21.66 15.25
N ILE A 773 22.11 -22.28 14.09
CA ILE A 773 23.06 -21.82 13.06
C ILE A 773 22.45 -21.86 11.66
N GLY A 774 22.39 -20.69 11.04
CA GLY A 774 22.00 -20.51 9.65
C GLY A 774 23.16 -20.04 8.78
N ILE A 775 22.91 -19.93 7.48
CA ILE A 775 23.81 -19.29 6.51
C ILE A 775 23.02 -18.29 5.68
N CYS A 776 23.65 -17.16 5.36
CA CYS A 776 23.11 -16.15 4.47
C CYS A 776 24.12 -15.88 3.34
N GLY A 777 23.62 -15.84 2.11
CA GLY A 777 24.45 -15.73 0.91
C GLY A 777 23.79 -16.42 -0.28
N GLN A 778 24.32 -16.17 -1.48
CA GLN A 778 23.80 -16.78 -2.72
C GLN A 778 24.43 -18.16 -2.99
N ALA A 779 25.53 -18.52 -2.31
CA ALA A 779 26.21 -19.79 -2.55
C ALA A 779 25.29 -21.03 -2.50
N PRO A 780 24.34 -21.18 -1.54
CA PRO A 780 23.46 -22.35 -1.54
C PRO A 780 22.43 -22.35 -2.69
N SER A 781 22.05 -21.19 -3.23
CA SER A 781 21.16 -21.11 -4.40
C SER A 781 21.90 -21.33 -5.71
N ASP A 782 23.13 -20.83 -5.81
CA ASP A 782 23.94 -20.87 -7.03
C ASP A 782 24.60 -22.23 -7.21
N PHE A 783 24.96 -22.89 -6.10
CA PHE A 783 25.66 -24.16 -6.07
C PHE A 783 24.86 -25.21 -5.30
N PRO A 784 24.06 -26.05 -5.99
CA PRO A 784 23.24 -27.07 -5.33
C PRO A 784 24.06 -28.06 -4.46
N ASP A 785 25.28 -28.40 -4.90
CA ASP A 785 26.21 -29.24 -4.14
C ASP A 785 26.66 -28.60 -2.82
N PHE A 786 26.73 -27.26 -2.77
CA PHE A 786 27.01 -26.53 -1.55
C PHE A 786 25.81 -26.54 -0.59
N ALA A 787 24.59 -26.39 -1.10
CA ALA A 787 23.38 -26.58 -0.28
C ALA A 787 23.31 -28.01 0.29
N GLU A 788 23.56 -29.03 -0.53
CA GLU A 788 23.62 -30.41 -0.06
C GLU A 788 24.66 -30.62 1.05
N PHE A 789 25.87 -30.08 0.87
CA PHE A 789 26.92 -30.10 1.90
C PHE A 789 26.47 -29.47 3.22
N LEU A 790 25.75 -28.35 3.18
CA LEU A 790 25.23 -27.69 4.38
C LEU A 790 24.15 -28.55 5.08
N VAL A 791 23.27 -29.20 4.31
CA VAL A 791 22.28 -30.16 4.86
C VAL A 791 23.00 -31.34 5.53
N GLU A 792 24.04 -31.89 4.89
CA GLU A 792 24.88 -32.97 5.44
C GLU A 792 25.59 -32.57 6.73
N CYS A 793 26.04 -31.31 6.83
CA CYS A 793 26.62 -30.76 8.06
C CYS A 793 25.56 -30.50 9.15
N GLY A 794 24.27 -30.54 8.81
CA GLY A 794 23.17 -30.38 9.75
C GLY A 794 22.78 -28.94 10.03
N ILE A 795 23.02 -27.98 9.12
CA ILE A 795 22.61 -26.58 9.26
C ILE A 795 21.11 -26.44 9.64
N ASP A 796 20.75 -25.47 10.48
CA ASP A 796 19.34 -25.23 10.86
C ASP A 796 18.56 -24.50 9.78
N SER A 797 19.18 -23.51 9.12
CA SER A 797 18.52 -22.71 8.11
C SER A 797 19.44 -22.24 6.99
N MET A 798 18.85 -21.99 5.82
CA MET A 798 19.48 -21.31 4.70
C MET A 798 18.63 -20.11 4.29
N SER A 799 19.24 -18.94 4.22
CA SER A 799 18.57 -17.69 3.89
C SER A 799 18.95 -17.23 2.49
N LEU A 800 17.95 -17.14 1.60
CA LEU A 800 18.14 -17.03 0.14
C LEU A 800 17.37 -15.83 -0.44
N ILE A 801 17.72 -15.40 -1.64
CA ILE A 801 16.90 -14.40 -2.34
C ILE A 801 15.54 -15.01 -2.73
N PRO A 802 14.42 -14.25 -2.70
CA PRO A 802 13.07 -14.76 -2.92
C PRO A 802 12.92 -15.67 -4.14
N ASP A 803 13.53 -15.28 -5.26
CA ASP A 803 13.45 -15.99 -6.55
C ASP A 803 14.03 -17.42 -6.52
N THR A 804 14.89 -17.72 -5.55
CA THR A 804 15.60 -19.02 -5.46
C THR A 804 15.06 -19.92 -4.36
N VAL A 805 14.13 -19.41 -3.53
CA VAL A 805 13.60 -20.10 -2.35
C VAL A 805 12.97 -21.44 -2.73
N ILE A 806 12.06 -21.43 -3.72
CA ILE A 806 11.30 -22.61 -4.11
C ILE A 806 12.20 -23.70 -4.69
N LYS A 807 13.07 -23.31 -5.65
CA LYS A 807 14.04 -24.22 -6.28
C LYS A 807 14.94 -24.89 -5.23
N THR A 808 15.43 -24.11 -4.27
CA THR A 808 16.34 -24.63 -3.25
C THR A 808 15.61 -25.50 -2.23
N ARG A 809 14.37 -25.14 -1.85
CA ARG A 809 13.51 -25.97 -0.98
C ARG A 809 13.26 -27.35 -1.58
N LEU A 810 13.01 -27.45 -2.89
CA LEU A 810 12.87 -28.73 -3.58
C LEU A 810 14.16 -29.55 -3.57
N ALA A 811 15.32 -28.92 -3.78
CA ALA A 811 16.61 -29.58 -3.74
C ALA A 811 16.94 -30.09 -2.32
N VAL A 812 16.70 -29.28 -1.29
CA VAL A 812 16.88 -29.66 0.12
C VAL A 812 15.94 -30.80 0.49
N ALA A 813 14.65 -30.74 0.14
CA ALA A 813 13.69 -31.81 0.41
C ALA A 813 14.12 -33.15 -0.21
N LYS A 814 14.64 -33.12 -1.44
CA LYS A 814 15.21 -34.30 -2.10
C LYS A 814 16.40 -34.87 -1.32
N LYS A 815 17.34 -34.01 -0.92
CA LYS A 815 18.53 -34.42 -0.19
C LYS A 815 18.20 -34.98 1.20
N GLU A 816 17.29 -34.34 1.93
CA GLU A 816 16.83 -34.82 3.23
C GLU A 816 16.19 -36.22 3.12
N LYS A 817 15.42 -36.45 2.07
CA LYS A 817 14.84 -37.77 1.77
C LYS A 817 15.93 -38.81 1.49
N GLU A 818 16.97 -38.47 0.73
CA GLU A 818 18.12 -39.35 0.48
C GLU A 818 18.89 -39.70 1.77
N LEU A 819 19.00 -38.74 2.70
CA LEU A 819 19.61 -38.93 4.01
C LEU A 819 18.69 -39.65 5.02
N GLY A 820 17.46 -40.01 4.63
CA GLY A 820 16.50 -40.70 5.50
C GLY A 820 15.89 -39.81 6.58
N ILE A 821 16.01 -38.49 6.46
CA ILE A 821 15.41 -37.52 7.38
C ILE A 821 13.91 -37.47 7.13
N LYS A 822 13.11 -37.85 8.15
CA LYS A 822 11.65 -37.76 8.08
C LYS A 822 11.21 -36.38 8.58
N VAL A 823 10.42 -35.68 7.77
CA VAL A 823 9.73 -34.45 8.19
C VAL A 823 8.41 -34.86 8.81
N GLU A 824 8.21 -34.58 10.09
CA GLU A 824 6.90 -34.74 10.73
C GLU A 824 5.95 -33.71 10.12
N LYS A 825 4.79 -34.16 9.62
CA LYS A 825 3.73 -33.24 9.21
C LYS A 825 3.16 -32.61 10.48
N THR A 826 3.40 -31.31 10.68
CA THR A 826 2.74 -30.50 11.71
C THR A 826 1.32 -30.12 11.32
#